data_AF-A0A9D4TXC5-F1
#
_entry.id   AF-A0A9D4TXC5-F1
#
_cell.length_a   1.000
_cell.length_b   1.000
_cell.length_c   1.000
_cell.angle_alpha   90.00
_cell.angle_beta   90.00
_cell.angle_gamma   90.00
#
_symmetry.space_group_name_H-M   'P 1'
#
loop_
_entity.id
_entity.type
_entity.pdbx_description
1 polymer ?
#
loop_
_entity_poly.entity_id
_entity_poly.type
_entity_poly.pdbx_seq_one_letter_code
_entity_poly.pdbx_strand_id
1 'polypeptide(L)'
;MASSSRPKRQRRQPERLGTFASQRGDWEEEHSQEEQETSTSDAESEPQPQRRVCHKGAPGAPANGGDESEEDSQLGGSGPEADSESENEDAAPSRVQHKPTKPTMKPVRVAASSGGVNSVRQRAVAGAQPLPASSFLSIVHACPNLIERLLSPDALRTVTLIAQDTANLSIALGASSKVAADWWRALAAKHAPAGAAIDADTPSREALAVVQQAVRADVARAQSCTKSDAKATYRLTDKDLSALPFVERPNRLFGHLAPRTKLYSVLALRAAAHKRWGSMEGMDAARQKARSAADSAKATLSRREGERTDEMRVALEQAGLDPSQSKLLRRKDVQGFCKRGVGSAAAIAAHIVADNQAKQSIKQRRAQLHAVLASAGLAEYLYSEQARDFVEGHSSATAEAVLASVKRMADERQRSTTIHALLRAQQLQGFEVKASVKDWIKSGSGTAEQVVAELAAQRDAVAARESRDTSVNELLDAERISRHFRYTVPECREYIHNNTGSEAAALAAVRAAHEEAEAQQRARHERSACIADLLTAEQLPLECTVLVKEVHRYVISRDGSEADAVAAARRWHAEEQAKEQRKRRMESLLDAAQLLNESTWRVPAVSKFIRTGDGGEAEAMAAASDWHAGQQAQKERRQRMTALLKAEQLPDDCFWRVPAVSEYTRTGAGSEEAAVDAARAYHGEQQAMQQRVQRMEALLQPFGIIIDLYIGCCAPLAHYLATGEGSEQAALDAARAEKGRRDQGWGEHFGWVHDELEFEEWGHEYDPEEYYSE
;
A
#
# COMPACT_ATOMS: atom_id res chain seq x y z
N MET A 1 40.63 48.21 34.84
CA MET A 1 39.89 48.70 33.65
C MET A 1 38.56 47.97 33.57
N ALA A 2 37.49 48.72 33.28
CA ALA A 2 36.14 48.53 33.82
C ALA A 2 35.42 47.23 33.44
N SER A 3 35.00 46.47 34.46
CA SER A 3 34.15 45.29 34.38
C SER A 3 32.69 45.64 34.71
N SER A 4 31.86 45.79 33.68
CA SER A 4 30.41 45.98 33.82
C SER A 4 29.71 44.62 33.98
N SER A 5 29.44 44.23 35.23
CA SER A 5 28.67 43.06 35.62
C SER A 5 27.16 43.34 35.57
N ARG A 6 26.44 42.73 34.63
CA ARG A 6 24.97 42.67 34.65
C ARG A 6 24.51 41.39 35.38
N PRO A 7 23.60 41.47 36.35
CA PRO A 7 23.16 40.30 37.11
C PRO A 7 22.16 39.46 36.32
N LYS A 8 22.37 38.12 36.34
CA LYS A 8 21.46 37.11 35.79
C LYS A 8 20.18 37.06 36.63
N ARG A 9 19.01 37.28 36.00
CA ARG A 9 17.69 37.05 36.59
C ARG A 9 17.51 35.55 36.91
N GLN A 10 17.39 35.22 38.20
CA GLN A 10 16.90 33.92 38.67
C GLN A 10 15.41 33.78 38.36
N ARG A 11 15.02 32.71 37.67
CA ARG A 11 13.62 32.30 37.52
C ARG A 11 13.21 31.52 38.77
N ARG A 12 12.24 32.05 39.53
CA ARG A 12 11.54 31.31 40.60
C ARG A 12 10.63 30.24 39.98
N GLN A 13 10.63 29.05 40.58
CA GLN A 13 9.65 28.00 40.33
C GLN A 13 8.29 28.41 40.94
N PRO A 14 7.14 28.05 40.33
CA PRO A 14 5.84 28.28 40.94
C PRO A 14 5.53 27.20 41.98
N GLU A 15 5.26 27.66 43.20
CA GLU A 15 4.72 26.85 44.31
C GLU A 15 3.29 26.42 44.03
N ARG A 16 2.97 25.20 44.45
CA ARG A 16 1.64 24.58 44.41
C ARG A 16 0.72 25.28 45.42
N LEU A 17 -0.44 25.75 44.96
CA LEU A 17 -1.58 26.09 45.82
C LEU A 17 -2.70 25.08 45.57
N GLY A 18 -3.10 24.41 46.63
CA GLY A 18 -4.17 23.42 46.65
C GLY A 18 -5.57 24.03 46.84
N THR A 19 -6.55 23.24 46.38
CA THR A 19 -7.89 23.00 46.92
C THR A 19 -8.80 24.20 47.21
N PHE A 20 -9.76 24.41 46.30
CA PHE A 20 -11.10 24.93 46.63
C PHE A 20 -12.13 23.88 46.21
N ALA A 21 -12.86 23.33 47.19
CA ALA A 21 -14.08 22.57 46.97
C ALA A 21 -15.14 23.10 47.95
N SER A 22 -16.15 23.78 47.42
CA SER A 22 -17.46 23.88 48.05
C SER A 22 -18.53 24.23 47.04
N GLN A 23 -19.54 23.36 47.02
CA GLN A 23 -20.98 23.61 46.93
C GLN A 23 -21.57 24.31 45.70
N ARG A 24 -22.41 23.53 45.00
CA ARG A 24 -23.74 23.83 44.42
C ARG A 24 -24.22 22.50 43.82
N GLY A 25 -25.45 22.03 43.96
CA GLY A 25 -26.73 22.63 44.35
C GLY A 25 -27.79 21.86 43.59
N ASP A 26 -28.89 21.54 44.26
CA ASP A 26 -30.10 20.87 43.78
C ASP A 26 -30.57 21.30 42.39
N TRP A 27 -31.12 20.35 41.63
CA TRP A 27 -32.43 20.48 40.95
C TRP A 27 -33.07 19.09 40.84
N GLU A 28 -34.26 19.01 41.44
CA GLU A 28 -35.25 17.93 41.41
C GLU A 28 -36.05 17.90 40.09
N GLU A 29 -36.97 16.92 40.02
CA GLU A 29 -38.08 16.62 39.09
C GLU A 29 -37.84 15.39 38.20
N GLU A 30 -38.32 14.19 38.56
CA GLU A 30 -39.70 13.66 38.71
C GLU A 30 -40.22 12.97 37.43
N HIS A 31 -40.36 11.64 37.51
CA HIS A 31 -41.57 10.85 37.23
C HIS A 31 -41.22 9.34 37.34
N SER A 32 -41.62 8.70 38.43
CA SER A 32 -42.78 7.77 38.55
C SER A 32 -42.41 6.32 38.19
N GLN A 33 -42.30 5.43 39.19
CA GLN A 33 -43.32 4.44 39.62
C GLN A 33 -43.45 3.27 38.61
N GLU A 34 -43.44 1.98 38.96
CA GLU A 34 -43.91 1.27 40.16
C GLU A 34 -43.43 -0.21 40.09
N GLU A 35 -43.29 -0.83 41.27
CA GLU A 35 -43.55 -2.26 41.59
C GLU A 35 -42.68 -3.38 40.94
N GLN A 36 -42.28 -4.46 41.61
CA GLN A 36 -42.81 -5.16 42.78
C GLN A 36 -41.75 -6.16 43.33
N GLU A 37 -41.60 -6.15 44.65
CA GLU A 37 -41.60 -7.32 45.54
C GLU A 37 -40.57 -8.48 45.49
N THR A 38 -39.83 -8.56 46.61
CA THR A 38 -39.49 -9.76 47.44
C THR A 38 -38.23 -10.55 47.06
N SER A 39 -37.36 -11.05 47.96
CA SER A 39 -37.49 -11.39 49.37
C SER A 39 -36.16 -11.20 50.14
N THR A 40 -36.31 -10.87 51.40
CA THR A 40 -35.35 -10.83 52.51
C THR A 40 -34.91 -12.23 52.99
N SER A 41 -33.65 -12.37 53.42
CA SER A 41 -33.34 -12.93 54.75
C SER A 41 -31.85 -12.73 55.11
N ASP A 42 -31.66 -12.01 56.21
CA ASP A 42 -30.43 -11.60 56.88
C ASP A 42 -29.77 -12.68 57.77
N ALA A 43 -28.57 -12.31 58.26
CA ALA A 43 -27.94 -12.55 59.57
C ALA A 43 -26.57 -13.26 59.44
N GLU A 44 -25.43 -12.53 59.57
CA GLU A 44 -24.71 -12.19 60.82
C GLU A 44 -24.18 -13.47 61.54
N SER A 45 -22.91 -13.64 61.96
CA SER A 45 -22.01 -12.75 62.70
C SER A 45 -20.53 -13.21 62.67
N GLU A 46 -19.64 -12.31 63.11
CA GLU A 46 -18.16 -12.27 63.25
C GLU A 46 -17.48 -13.33 64.21
N PRO A 47 -16.20 -13.20 64.71
CA PRO A 47 -14.88 -13.16 64.04
C PRO A 47 -13.71 -13.97 64.74
N GLN A 48 -12.51 -13.95 64.10
CA GLN A 48 -11.12 -13.87 64.70
C GLN A 48 -10.37 -15.16 65.22
N PRO A 49 -9.03 -15.15 65.48
CA PRO A 49 -7.95 -15.55 64.53
C PRO A 49 -6.85 -16.50 65.13
N GLN A 50 -5.81 -16.90 64.35
CA GLN A 50 -4.43 -17.25 64.84
C GLN A 50 -3.45 -17.54 63.67
N ARG A 51 -2.42 -16.70 63.45
CA ARG A 51 -0.98 -16.83 63.83
C ARG A 51 -0.04 -17.70 62.94
N ARG A 52 0.89 -16.97 62.27
CA ARG A 52 2.38 -17.12 62.22
C ARG A 52 2.99 -18.39 61.55
N VAL A 53 4.16 -18.42 60.91
CA VAL A 53 5.28 -17.49 60.60
C VAL A 53 6.17 -18.11 59.49
N CYS A 54 6.94 -17.26 58.83
CA CYS A 54 7.93 -17.47 57.76
C CYS A 54 9.10 -18.45 58.06
N HIS A 55 9.77 -18.96 57.00
CA HIS A 55 11.24 -18.95 56.91
C HIS A 55 11.76 -19.02 55.46
N LYS A 56 12.74 -18.14 55.16
CA LYS A 56 13.65 -18.10 54.00
C LYS A 56 14.90 -18.96 54.27
N GLY A 57 15.56 -19.46 53.22
CA GLY A 57 17.02 -19.67 53.21
C GLY A 57 17.54 -20.76 52.27
N ALA A 58 18.22 -20.36 51.18
CA ALA A 58 19.17 -21.17 50.40
C ALA A 58 20.59 -21.08 51.04
N PRO A 59 21.72 -21.53 50.44
CA PRO A 59 21.99 -22.52 49.38
C PRO A 59 23.12 -23.53 49.76
N GLY A 60 23.45 -24.50 48.89
CA GLY A 60 24.72 -25.25 48.97
C GLY A 60 24.85 -26.41 47.98
N ALA A 61 25.75 -26.27 47.01
CA ALA A 61 26.39 -27.38 46.25
C ALA A 61 27.54 -27.98 47.09
N PRO A 62 28.09 -29.20 46.86
CA PRO A 62 28.78 -29.56 45.60
C PRO A 62 28.79 -31.06 45.16
N ALA A 63 29.17 -31.25 43.89
CA ALA A 63 29.95 -32.34 43.24
C ALA A 63 29.99 -33.79 43.77
N ASN A 64 29.59 -34.73 42.89
CA ASN A 64 30.17 -36.05 42.55
C ASN A 64 29.20 -36.71 41.53
N GLY A 65 29.55 -37.45 40.48
CA GLY A 65 30.78 -38.15 40.11
C GLY A 65 30.45 -39.63 39.87
N GLY A 66 30.33 -40.04 38.59
CA GLY A 66 30.27 -41.44 38.09
C GLY A 66 28.97 -42.20 38.35
N ASP A 67 28.62 -43.28 37.66
CA ASP A 67 29.01 -43.97 36.41
C ASP A 67 28.04 -45.18 36.35
N GLU A 68 27.80 -45.73 35.14
CA GLU A 68 27.10 -47.02 34.89
C GLU A 68 25.58 -47.07 35.23
N SER A 69 24.66 -47.69 34.50
CA SER A 69 24.60 -48.35 33.18
C SER A 69 23.14 -48.82 32.98
N GLU A 70 22.81 -49.19 31.73
CA GLU A 70 21.70 -50.06 31.30
C GLU A 70 20.30 -49.47 31.02
N GLU A 71 19.94 -49.59 29.72
CA GLU A 71 18.64 -49.97 29.14
C GLU A 71 17.44 -49.03 29.43
N ASP A 72 16.64 -48.56 28.47
CA ASP A 72 16.10 -49.26 27.31
C ASP A 72 15.28 -48.27 26.45
N SER A 73 14.97 -48.69 25.22
CA SER A 73 13.87 -48.20 24.37
C SER A 73 13.99 -46.87 23.60
N GLN A 74 14.56 -47.01 22.40
CA GLN A 74 14.13 -46.33 21.18
C GLN A 74 12.61 -46.45 20.98
N LEU A 75 11.96 -45.40 20.46
CA LEU A 75 10.95 -45.51 19.39
C LEU A 75 10.73 -44.12 18.77
N GLY A 76 11.34 -43.92 17.60
CA GLY A 76 10.95 -42.90 16.64
C GLY A 76 9.83 -43.44 15.75
N GLY A 77 8.91 -42.56 15.34
CA GLY A 77 7.80 -42.88 14.47
C GLY A 77 7.40 -41.67 13.65
N SER A 78 8.19 -41.37 12.63
CA SER A 78 7.82 -40.48 11.53
C SER A 78 6.97 -41.26 10.54
N GLY A 79 5.69 -40.87 10.42
CA GLY A 79 4.75 -41.37 9.41
C GLY A 79 4.61 -40.38 8.25
N PRO A 80 4.50 -40.84 7.00
CA PRO A 80 4.65 -40.04 5.79
C PRO A 80 3.37 -39.32 5.35
N GLU A 81 3.58 -38.20 4.66
CA GLU A 81 2.57 -37.43 3.92
C GLU A 81 2.04 -38.25 2.74
N ALA A 82 0.73 -38.18 2.52
CA ALA A 82 0.04 -38.72 1.36
C ALA A 82 -0.34 -37.58 0.43
N ASP A 83 0.06 -37.73 -0.82
CA ASP A 83 -0.33 -36.92 -1.96
C ASP A 83 -1.85 -37.01 -2.21
N SER A 84 -2.49 -35.85 -2.38
CA SER A 84 -3.77 -35.74 -3.06
C SER A 84 -3.70 -34.57 -4.04
N GLU A 85 -3.70 -34.93 -5.32
CA GLU A 85 -3.85 -34.03 -6.46
C GLU A 85 -5.22 -33.32 -6.39
N SER A 86 -5.20 -32.00 -6.54
CA SER A 86 -6.36 -31.26 -7.05
C SER A 86 -5.87 -30.05 -7.84
N GLU A 87 -6.19 -30.07 -9.11
CA GLU A 87 -6.09 -28.97 -10.06
C GLU A 87 -6.81 -27.73 -9.54
N ASN A 88 -6.16 -26.56 -9.63
CA ASN A 88 -6.82 -25.29 -9.89
C ASN A 88 -5.77 -24.27 -10.35
N GLU A 89 -5.95 -23.84 -11.60
CA GLU A 89 -5.29 -22.72 -12.23
C GLU A 89 -5.70 -21.39 -11.56
N ASP A 90 -4.72 -20.52 -11.31
CA ASP A 90 -4.78 -19.05 -11.42
C ASP A 90 -3.66 -18.42 -10.54
N ALA A 91 -2.46 -18.29 -11.11
CA ALA A 91 -1.33 -17.65 -10.47
C ALA A 91 -1.16 -16.20 -10.96
N ALA A 92 -1.56 -15.23 -10.12
CA ALA A 92 -1.08 -13.86 -10.17
C ALA A 92 0.22 -13.72 -9.33
N PRO A 93 1.26 -13.00 -9.79
CA PRO A 93 2.58 -13.05 -9.15
C PRO A 93 2.69 -12.19 -7.88
N SER A 94 3.32 -12.78 -6.86
CA SER A 94 3.63 -12.15 -5.57
C SER A 94 4.74 -11.11 -5.68
N ARG A 95 4.39 -9.89 -5.25
CA ARG A 95 5.19 -8.67 -5.26
C ARG A 95 6.13 -8.61 -4.04
N VAL A 96 7.44 -8.59 -4.29
CA VAL A 96 8.51 -8.38 -3.31
C VAL A 96 8.35 -7.01 -2.61
N GLN A 97 8.26 -7.02 -1.28
CA GLN A 97 8.15 -5.82 -0.46
C GLN A 97 9.52 -5.13 -0.29
N HIS A 98 9.77 -4.06 -1.05
CA HIS A 98 10.85 -3.12 -0.77
C HIS A 98 10.38 -1.98 0.15
N LYS A 99 11.08 -1.79 1.28
CA LYS A 99 10.92 -0.65 2.18
C LYS A 99 11.29 0.66 1.47
N PRO A 100 10.44 1.72 1.48
CA PRO A 100 10.78 3.00 0.85
C PRO A 100 11.69 3.85 1.75
N THR A 101 12.90 4.11 1.27
CA THR A 101 13.82 5.13 1.81
C THR A 101 13.43 6.51 1.30
N LYS A 102 13.29 7.48 2.22
CA LYS A 102 12.86 8.86 1.94
C LYS A 102 13.93 9.65 1.16
N PRO A 103 13.63 10.25 -0.01
CA PRO A 103 14.56 11.15 -0.69
C PRO A 103 14.46 12.58 -0.13
N THR A 104 15.50 12.99 0.60
CA THR A 104 15.75 14.40 0.94
C THR A 104 16.22 15.21 -0.28
N MET A 105 15.39 16.13 -0.78
CA MET A 105 15.79 17.14 -1.77
C MET A 105 16.67 18.24 -1.15
N LYS A 106 17.80 18.54 -1.81
CA LYS A 106 18.61 19.75 -1.59
C LYS A 106 18.38 20.72 -2.77
N PRO A 107 18.23 22.04 -2.54
CA PRO A 107 18.16 23.01 -3.62
C PRO A 107 19.54 23.30 -4.23
N VAL A 108 19.63 23.23 -5.56
CA VAL A 108 20.77 23.70 -6.35
C VAL A 108 20.68 25.22 -6.49
N ARG A 109 21.71 25.91 -6.01
CA ARG A 109 21.99 27.33 -6.28
C ARG A 109 22.85 27.42 -7.54
N VAL A 110 22.34 28.11 -8.56
CA VAL A 110 23.12 28.67 -9.66
C VAL A 110 23.93 29.85 -9.13
N ALA A 111 25.24 29.83 -9.35
CA ALA A 111 26.15 30.91 -9.00
C ALA A 111 26.14 31.96 -10.12
N ALA A 112 25.94 33.22 -9.75
CA ALA A 112 26.11 34.38 -10.61
C ALA A 112 27.60 34.70 -10.76
N SER A 113 28.08 34.78 -12.00
CA SER A 113 29.27 35.53 -12.36
C SER A 113 28.92 37.01 -12.54
N SER A 114 29.86 37.83 -12.12
CA SER A 114 29.84 39.28 -12.04
C SER A 114 29.95 39.99 -13.39
N GLY A 115 29.30 41.16 -13.50
CA GLY A 115 29.83 42.28 -14.28
C GLY A 115 29.12 42.56 -15.61
N GLY A 116 28.02 43.31 -15.56
CA GLY A 116 27.38 43.87 -16.75
C GLY A 116 26.44 45.00 -16.36
N VAL A 117 26.91 46.23 -16.52
CA VAL A 117 26.14 47.47 -16.39
C VAL A 117 24.89 47.36 -17.26
N ASN A 118 23.71 47.29 -16.65
CA ASN A 118 22.47 47.56 -17.35
C ASN A 118 21.51 48.32 -16.44
N SER A 119 21.30 49.57 -16.87
CA SER A 119 20.32 50.51 -16.37
C SER A 119 19.05 49.83 -15.86
N VAL A 120 18.69 50.16 -14.62
CA VAL A 120 17.33 50.00 -14.13
C VAL A 120 16.46 50.92 -14.99
N ARG A 121 15.94 50.39 -16.10
CA ARG A 121 14.68 50.88 -16.66
C ARG A 121 13.65 50.65 -15.55
N GLN A 122 13.42 51.72 -14.78
CA GLN A 122 12.12 51.99 -14.20
C GLN A 122 11.11 51.73 -15.31
N ARG A 123 10.43 50.58 -15.26
CA ARG A 123 9.19 50.42 -16.00
C ARG A 123 8.26 51.41 -15.32
N ALA A 124 8.07 52.53 -15.99
CA ALA A 124 6.99 53.44 -15.72
C ALA A 124 5.75 52.61 -15.43
N VAL A 125 5.05 52.97 -14.36
CA VAL A 125 3.64 52.62 -14.17
C VAL A 125 3.00 52.94 -15.52
N ALA A 126 2.71 51.90 -16.31
CA ALA A 126 1.88 52.06 -17.47
C ALA A 126 0.61 52.69 -16.93
N GLY A 127 0.30 53.90 -17.41
CA GLY A 127 -0.89 54.63 -17.02
C GLY A 127 -2.05 53.66 -17.00
N ALA A 128 -2.84 53.71 -15.92
CA ALA A 128 -4.00 52.87 -15.72
C ALA A 128 -4.69 52.69 -17.07
N GLN A 129 -4.62 51.48 -17.64
CA GLN A 129 -5.50 51.16 -18.75
C GLN A 129 -6.91 51.46 -18.21
N PRO A 130 -7.72 52.25 -18.93
CA PRO A 130 -9.09 52.49 -18.50
C PRO A 130 -9.69 51.11 -18.26
N LEU A 131 -10.17 50.89 -17.03
CA LEU A 131 -10.93 49.70 -16.68
C LEU A 131 -11.90 49.46 -17.85
N PRO A 132 -11.99 48.22 -18.39
CA PRO A 132 -12.94 47.96 -19.45
C PRO A 132 -14.31 48.48 -18.99
N ALA A 133 -14.99 49.21 -19.87
CA ALA A 133 -16.26 49.87 -19.55
C ALA A 133 -17.29 48.90 -18.93
N SER A 134 -17.07 47.59 -19.10
CA SER A 134 -17.83 46.48 -18.52
C SER A 134 -17.61 46.18 -17.03
N SER A 135 -16.67 46.81 -16.31
CA SER A 135 -16.41 46.54 -14.89
C SER A 135 -17.52 47.07 -13.96
N PHE A 136 -17.93 46.28 -12.96
CA PHE A 136 -18.90 46.70 -11.93
C PHE A 136 -18.48 47.96 -11.15
N LEU A 137 -17.18 48.25 -11.06
CA LEU A 137 -16.70 49.51 -10.46
C LEU A 137 -17.00 50.72 -11.35
N SER A 138 -17.03 50.54 -12.68
CA SER A 138 -17.43 51.56 -13.64
C SER A 138 -18.93 51.85 -13.58
N ILE A 139 -19.75 50.84 -13.27
CA ILE A 139 -21.20 50.95 -12.98
C ILE A 139 -21.44 51.87 -11.78
N VAL A 140 -20.71 51.65 -10.67
CA VAL A 140 -20.87 52.45 -9.44
C VAL A 140 -20.43 53.89 -9.65
N HIS A 141 -19.34 54.14 -10.39
CA HIS A 141 -18.87 55.50 -10.70
C HIS A 141 -19.75 56.30 -11.68
N ALA A 142 -20.64 55.64 -12.43
CA ALA A 142 -21.47 56.25 -13.47
C ALA A 142 -22.75 56.95 -12.95
N CYS A 143 -23.20 56.65 -11.74
CA CYS A 143 -24.41 57.23 -11.15
C CYS A 143 -24.08 57.87 -9.79
N PRO A 144 -23.77 59.18 -9.76
CA PRO A 144 -23.41 59.90 -8.53
C PRO A 144 -24.47 59.76 -7.41
N ASN A 145 -25.76 59.73 -7.78
CA ASN A 145 -26.86 59.55 -6.84
C ASN A 145 -26.92 58.15 -6.21
N LEU A 146 -26.35 57.14 -6.89
CA LEU A 146 -26.18 55.79 -6.36
C LEU A 146 -25.03 55.80 -5.33
N ILE A 147 -23.94 56.51 -5.62
CA ILE A 147 -22.81 56.71 -4.70
C ILE A 147 -23.23 57.47 -3.44
N GLU A 148 -24.01 58.54 -3.55
CA GLU A 148 -24.49 59.29 -2.38
C GLU A 148 -25.39 58.46 -1.45
N ARG A 149 -26.25 57.60 -2.00
CA ARG A 149 -27.01 56.61 -1.20
C ARG A 149 -26.14 55.47 -0.65
N LEU A 150 -25.06 55.11 -1.35
CA LEU A 150 -24.08 54.09 -0.93
C LEU A 150 -23.03 54.58 0.08
N LEU A 151 -22.93 55.89 0.29
CA LEU A 151 -22.06 56.53 1.29
C LEU A 151 -22.76 56.82 2.62
N SER A 152 -24.05 56.49 2.75
CA SER A 152 -24.73 56.50 4.05
C SER A 152 -24.12 55.43 4.97
N PRO A 153 -23.95 55.68 6.28
CA PRO A 153 -23.11 54.87 7.17
C PRO A 153 -23.54 53.39 7.36
N ASP A 154 -24.72 52.99 6.85
CA ASP A 154 -25.22 51.60 6.84
C ASP A 154 -25.22 50.91 5.45
N ALA A 155 -24.70 51.54 4.40
CA ALA A 155 -24.96 51.12 3.02
C ALA A 155 -24.07 50.00 2.45
N LEU A 156 -23.04 49.53 3.16
CA LEU A 156 -22.25 48.36 2.72
C LEU A 156 -23.00 47.04 2.92
N ARG A 157 -23.98 46.98 3.84
CA ARG A 157 -24.90 45.85 3.96
C ARG A 157 -25.71 45.70 2.66
N THR A 158 -26.11 46.83 2.09
CA THR A 158 -26.82 46.96 0.83
C THR A 158 -25.95 46.50 -0.35
N VAL A 159 -24.68 46.92 -0.49
CA VAL A 159 -23.80 46.49 -1.61
C VAL A 159 -23.49 44.99 -1.60
N THR A 160 -23.38 44.40 -0.41
CA THR A 160 -23.11 42.96 -0.27
C THR A 160 -24.35 42.13 -0.57
N LEU A 161 -25.55 42.63 -0.22
CA LEU A 161 -26.85 42.09 -0.64
C LEU A 161 -27.11 42.31 -2.15
N ILE A 162 -26.71 43.47 -2.69
CA ILE A 162 -26.74 43.87 -4.10
C ILE A 162 -25.88 42.94 -4.97
N ALA A 163 -24.76 42.43 -4.43
CA ALA A 163 -23.91 41.48 -5.13
C ALA A 163 -24.50 40.06 -5.14
N GLN A 164 -25.34 39.69 -4.16
CA GLN A 164 -25.95 38.37 -4.11
C GLN A 164 -27.27 38.29 -4.89
N ASP A 165 -28.01 39.38 -5.05
CA ASP A 165 -29.28 39.35 -5.78
C ASP A 165 -29.62 40.70 -6.44
N THR A 166 -29.49 40.77 -7.77
CA THR A 166 -29.76 41.97 -8.57
C THR A 166 -31.26 42.32 -8.65
N ALA A 167 -32.15 41.36 -8.38
CA ALA A 167 -33.59 41.59 -8.27
C ALA A 167 -33.96 42.49 -7.07
N ASN A 168 -33.10 42.53 -6.05
CA ASN A 168 -33.32 43.30 -4.82
C ASN A 168 -32.70 44.71 -4.85
N LEU A 169 -32.04 45.13 -5.93
CA LEU A 169 -31.32 46.42 -5.95
C LEU A 169 -32.25 47.63 -5.81
N SER A 170 -33.43 47.60 -6.44
CA SER A 170 -34.44 48.65 -6.34
C SER A 170 -35.05 48.74 -4.92
N ILE A 171 -35.25 47.58 -4.29
CA ILE A 171 -35.74 47.44 -2.92
C ILE A 171 -34.68 47.92 -1.92
N ALA A 172 -33.42 47.49 -2.09
CA ALA A 172 -32.31 47.80 -1.21
C ALA A 172 -31.88 49.28 -1.30
N LEU A 173 -32.07 49.91 -2.46
CA LEU A 173 -31.86 51.35 -2.65
C LEU A 173 -33.08 52.19 -2.25
N GLY A 174 -34.21 51.60 -1.85
CA GLY A 174 -35.43 52.32 -1.47
C GLY A 174 -35.95 53.26 -2.57
N ALA A 175 -35.77 52.88 -3.84
CA ALA A 175 -36.15 53.69 -4.98
C ALA A 175 -37.49 53.20 -5.53
N SER A 176 -38.40 54.13 -5.89
CA SER A 176 -39.61 53.77 -6.61
C SER A 176 -39.24 53.15 -7.96
N SER A 177 -40.08 52.23 -8.46
CA SER A 177 -39.82 51.49 -9.71
C SER A 177 -39.52 52.41 -10.91
N LYS A 178 -40.04 53.64 -10.89
CA LYS A 178 -39.82 54.65 -11.93
C LYS A 178 -38.42 55.30 -11.87
N VAL A 179 -37.87 55.55 -10.68
CA VAL A 179 -36.50 56.12 -10.52
C VAL A 179 -35.43 55.06 -10.79
N ALA A 180 -35.69 53.81 -10.40
CA ALA A 180 -34.78 52.71 -10.68
C ALA A 180 -34.70 52.40 -12.19
N ALA A 181 -35.80 52.60 -12.94
CA ALA A 181 -35.84 52.37 -14.39
C ALA A 181 -34.80 53.18 -15.16
N ASP A 182 -34.62 54.45 -14.83
CA ASP A 182 -33.65 55.33 -15.50
C ASP A 182 -32.21 54.91 -15.20
N TRP A 183 -31.93 54.44 -13.97
CA TRP A 183 -30.62 53.88 -13.61
C TRP A 183 -30.32 52.58 -14.34
N TRP A 184 -31.32 51.70 -14.48
CA TRP A 184 -31.15 50.45 -15.22
C TRP A 184 -30.84 50.70 -16.68
N ARG A 185 -31.51 51.66 -17.33
CA ARG A 185 -31.21 52.04 -18.71
C ARG A 185 -29.81 52.64 -18.86
N ALA A 186 -29.42 53.55 -17.96
CA ALA A 186 -28.09 54.15 -17.98
C ALA A 186 -26.96 53.12 -17.80
N LEU A 187 -27.17 52.13 -16.94
CA LEU A 187 -26.25 51.02 -16.73
C LEU A 187 -26.27 50.03 -17.89
N ALA A 188 -27.43 49.69 -18.43
CA ALA A 188 -27.52 48.81 -19.58
C ALA A 188 -26.83 49.41 -20.81
N ALA A 189 -27.00 50.70 -21.09
CA ALA A 189 -26.38 51.38 -22.22
C ALA A 189 -24.84 51.34 -22.19
N LYS A 190 -24.22 51.31 -21.00
CA LYS A 190 -22.77 51.20 -20.85
C LYS A 190 -22.24 49.78 -21.00
N HIS A 191 -23.08 48.78 -20.79
CA HIS A 191 -22.69 47.37 -20.70
C HIS A 191 -23.32 46.49 -21.78
N ALA A 192 -24.11 47.08 -22.67
CA ALA A 192 -24.68 46.42 -23.81
C ALA A 192 -23.57 45.88 -24.72
N PRO A 193 -23.69 44.66 -25.26
CA PRO A 193 -22.75 44.13 -26.23
C PRO A 193 -22.69 45.06 -27.45
N ALA A 194 -21.50 45.20 -28.05
CA ALA A 194 -21.27 46.13 -29.17
C ALA A 194 -22.30 45.89 -30.28
N GLY A 195 -23.18 46.89 -30.51
CA GLY A 195 -24.26 46.83 -31.51
C GLY A 195 -25.68 46.77 -30.94
N ALA A 196 -25.86 46.55 -29.64
CA ALA A 196 -27.18 46.66 -28.99
C ALA A 196 -27.43 48.12 -28.53
N ALA A 197 -28.32 48.83 -29.24
CA ALA A 197 -28.77 50.16 -28.83
C ALA A 197 -29.75 50.03 -27.65
N ILE A 198 -29.35 50.52 -26.48
CA ILE A 198 -30.24 50.74 -25.34
C ILE A 198 -30.64 52.20 -25.37
N ASP A 199 -31.88 52.47 -25.77
CA ASP A 199 -32.42 53.81 -25.91
C ASP A 199 -33.19 54.23 -24.64
N ALA A 200 -33.53 55.52 -24.54
CA ALA A 200 -34.30 56.05 -23.40
C ALA A 200 -35.67 55.36 -23.23
N ASP A 201 -36.22 54.82 -24.31
CA ASP A 201 -37.50 54.12 -24.36
C ASP A 201 -37.40 52.61 -24.09
N THR A 202 -36.19 52.05 -23.93
CA THR A 202 -36.00 50.63 -23.64
C THR A 202 -36.76 50.25 -22.35
N PRO A 203 -37.61 49.21 -22.37
CA PRO A 203 -38.35 48.80 -21.18
C PRO A 203 -37.41 48.54 -20.01
N SER A 204 -37.74 49.05 -18.82
CA SER A 204 -36.89 48.92 -17.62
C SER A 204 -36.51 47.47 -17.30
N ARG A 205 -37.37 46.50 -17.66
CA ARG A 205 -37.14 45.07 -17.44
C ARG A 205 -36.04 44.52 -18.35
N GLU A 206 -35.94 45.03 -19.57
CA GLU A 206 -34.93 44.63 -20.55
C GLU A 206 -33.57 45.25 -20.21
N ALA A 207 -33.56 46.53 -19.82
CA ALA A 207 -32.36 47.18 -19.30
C ALA A 207 -31.82 46.47 -18.04
N LEU A 208 -32.70 46.09 -17.11
CA LEU A 208 -32.30 45.29 -15.95
C LEU A 208 -31.68 43.95 -16.37
N ALA A 209 -32.26 43.24 -17.34
CA ALA A 209 -31.73 41.96 -17.81
C ALA A 209 -30.30 42.08 -18.38
N VAL A 210 -30.01 43.15 -19.13
CA VAL A 210 -28.66 43.43 -19.66
C VAL A 210 -27.66 43.67 -18.53
N VAL A 211 -28.05 44.46 -17.52
CA VAL A 211 -27.20 44.69 -16.34
C VAL A 211 -26.99 43.39 -15.55
N GLN A 212 -28.02 42.57 -15.39
CA GLN A 212 -27.91 41.26 -14.74
C GLN A 212 -26.96 40.32 -15.48
N GLN A 213 -27.01 40.33 -16.82
CA GLN A 213 -26.12 39.55 -17.66
C GLN A 213 -24.67 40.04 -17.54
N ALA A 214 -24.44 41.36 -17.57
CA ALA A 214 -23.11 41.94 -17.39
C ALA A 214 -22.52 41.62 -16.00
N VAL A 215 -23.33 41.68 -14.95
CA VAL A 215 -22.93 41.33 -13.58
C VAL A 215 -22.60 39.84 -13.45
N ARG A 216 -23.35 38.96 -14.13
CA ARG A 216 -23.05 37.52 -14.18
C ARG A 216 -21.78 37.21 -14.96
N ALA A 217 -21.47 38.01 -15.98
CA ALA A 217 -20.27 37.88 -16.80
C ALA A 217 -19.00 38.48 -16.15
N ASP A 218 -19.10 39.11 -14.98
CA ASP A 218 -17.94 39.71 -14.30
C ASP A 218 -16.95 38.63 -13.83
N VAL A 219 -15.76 38.66 -14.44
CA VAL A 219 -14.63 37.77 -14.15
C VAL A 219 -14.27 37.76 -12.66
N ALA A 220 -14.48 38.88 -11.94
CA ALA A 220 -14.18 38.97 -10.51
C ALA A 220 -15.03 38.00 -9.65
N ARG A 221 -16.22 37.58 -10.12
CA ARG A 221 -17.05 36.58 -9.42
C ARG A 221 -16.49 35.16 -9.50
N ALA A 222 -15.85 34.83 -10.62
CA ALA A 222 -15.23 33.51 -10.83
C ALA A 222 -13.84 33.38 -10.16
N GLN A 223 -13.23 34.51 -9.77
CA GLN A 223 -11.93 34.51 -9.12
C GLN A 223 -12.02 33.97 -7.69
N SER A 224 -11.25 32.93 -7.42
CA SER A 224 -11.02 32.40 -6.08
C SER A 224 -9.53 32.42 -5.74
N CYS A 225 -9.20 32.51 -4.46
CA CYS A 225 -7.82 32.37 -4.02
C CYS A 225 -7.71 31.46 -2.79
N THR A 226 -6.51 30.93 -2.58
CA THR A 226 -6.27 30.00 -1.47
C THR A 226 -6.34 30.71 -0.12
N LYS A 227 -6.59 29.93 0.94
CA LYS A 227 -6.50 30.43 2.32
C LYS A 227 -5.20 31.22 2.59
N SER A 228 -4.07 30.73 2.09
CA SER A 228 -2.76 31.38 2.27
C SER A 228 -2.68 32.72 1.53
N ASP A 229 -3.16 32.77 0.29
CA ASP A 229 -3.19 34.01 -0.50
C ASP A 229 -4.16 35.04 0.08
N ALA A 230 -5.28 34.58 0.63
CA ALA A 230 -6.25 35.43 1.31
C ALA A 230 -5.64 36.13 2.52
N LYS A 231 -4.93 35.38 3.38
CA LYS A 231 -4.19 35.94 4.52
C LYS A 231 -3.08 36.89 4.09
N ALA A 232 -2.35 36.55 3.02
CA ALA A 232 -1.23 37.35 2.54
C ALA A 232 -1.70 38.67 1.90
N THR A 233 -2.70 38.60 1.03
CA THR A 233 -3.16 39.71 0.18
C THR A 233 -4.15 40.62 0.91
N TYR A 234 -5.12 40.05 1.64
CA TYR A 234 -6.18 40.81 2.31
C TYR A 234 -5.95 41.01 3.81
N ARG A 235 -4.86 40.43 4.35
CA ARG A 235 -4.49 40.52 5.78
C ARG A 235 -5.62 40.09 6.73
N LEU A 236 -6.40 39.11 6.28
CA LEU A 236 -7.44 38.46 7.06
C LEU A 236 -6.85 37.37 7.95
N THR A 237 -7.43 37.19 9.13
CA THR A 237 -7.07 36.13 10.09
C THR A 237 -7.92 34.89 9.88
N ASP A 238 -7.54 33.76 10.51
CA ASP A 238 -8.36 32.54 10.45
C ASP A 238 -9.80 32.75 10.92
N LYS A 239 -10.00 33.61 11.94
CA LYS A 239 -11.31 33.97 12.46
C LYS A 239 -12.17 34.73 11.45
N ASP A 240 -11.55 35.57 10.63
CA ASP A 240 -12.29 36.30 9.58
C ASP A 240 -12.66 35.36 8.43
N LEU A 241 -11.75 34.44 8.09
CA LEU A 241 -11.94 33.48 7.01
C LEU A 241 -12.94 32.37 7.36
N SER A 242 -13.02 31.95 8.63
CA SER A 242 -13.94 30.89 9.05
C SER A 242 -15.41 31.25 8.89
N ALA A 243 -15.74 32.55 8.83
CA ALA A 243 -17.10 33.04 8.63
C ALA A 243 -17.47 33.16 7.13
N LEU A 244 -16.52 32.95 6.22
CA LEU A 244 -16.74 33.09 4.77
C LEU A 244 -16.95 31.72 4.11
N PRO A 245 -17.85 31.64 3.10
CA PRO A 245 -18.01 30.41 2.33
C PRO A 245 -16.73 30.11 1.55
N PHE A 246 -16.36 28.83 1.48
CA PHE A 246 -15.20 28.33 0.72
C PHE A 246 -15.55 27.04 -0.03
N VAL A 247 -14.78 26.77 -1.08
CA VAL A 247 -14.81 25.50 -1.82
C VAL A 247 -13.52 24.75 -1.53
N GLU A 248 -13.61 23.49 -1.13
CA GLU A 248 -12.44 22.64 -0.93
C GLU A 248 -12.03 21.96 -2.23
N ARG A 249 -10.74 21.96 -2.54
CA ARG A 249 -10.18 21.21 -3.67
C ARG A 249 -8.99 20.36 -3.21
N PRO A 250 -8.73 19.19 -3.83
CA PRO A 250 -7.54 18.40 -3.54
C PRO A 250 -6.26 19.24 -3.61
N ASN A 251 -5.33 19.01 -2.68
CA ASN A 251 -4.09 19.77 -2.65
C ASN A 251 -3.19 19.29 -3.78
N ARG A 252 -3.04 20.12 -4.81
CA ARG A 252 -2.30 19.79 -6.04
C ARG A 252 -0.83 19.41 -5.84
N LEU A 253 -0.21 19.77 -4.72
CA LEU A 253 1.21 19.51 -4.44
C LEU A 253 1.47 18.27 -3.59
N PHE A 254 0.43 17.72 -2.98
CA PHE A 254 0.56 16.60 -2.04
C PHE A 254 -0.53 15.55 -2.26
N GLY A 255 -1.35 15.70 -3.31
CA GLY A 255 -2.48 14.84 -3.62
C GLY A 255 -3.37 14.58 -2.41
N HIS A 256 -3.52 13.31 -2.06
CA HIS A 256 -4.27 12.82 -0.91
C HIS A 256 -3.49 12.87 0.43
N LEU A 257 -2.18 13.15 0.40
CA LEU A 257 -1.33 13.14 1.60
C LEU A 257 -1.43 14.45 2.42
N ALA A 258 -2.09 15.49 1.90
CA ALA A 258 -2.34 16.73 2.63
C ALA A 258 -3.84 17.09 2.66
N PRO A 259 -4.28 17.88 3.66
CA PRO A 259 -5.66 18.36 3.73
C PRO A 259 -6.06 19.12 2.45
N ARG A 260 -7.33 19.00 2.05
CA ARG A 260 -7.90 19.72 0.91
C ARG A 260 -7.69 21.23 1.06
N THR A 261 -7.30 21.89 -0.03
CA THR A 261 -7.05 23.33 -0.10
C THR A 261 -8.38 24.10 -0.12
N LYS A 262 -8.57 25.02 0.82
CA LYS A 262 -9.75 25.90 0.87
C LYS A 262 -9.58 27.10 -0.07
N LEU A 263 -10.51 27.26 -1.00
CA LEU A 263 -10.59 28.37 -1.96
C LEU A 263 -11.74 29.31 -1.58
N TYR A 264 -11.44 30.58 -1.42
CA TYR A 264 -12.42 31.62 -1.07
C TYR A 264 -12.67 32.54 -2.26
N SER A 265 -13.91 33.00 -2.43
CA SER A 265 -14.23 34.01 -3.45
C SER A 265 -13.51 35.32 -3.16
N VAL A 266 -12.83 35.88 -4.17
CA VAL A 266 -12.10 37.15 -4.04
C VAL A 266 -13.01 38.29 -3.61
N LEU A 267 -14.27 38.31 -4.04
CA LEU A 267 -15.24 39.34 -3.66
C LEU A 267 -15.60 39.25 -2.18
N ALA A 268 -15.86 38.04 -1.67
CA ALA A 268 -16.15 37.82 -0.25
C ALA A 268 -14.96 38.24 0.64
N LEU A 269 -13.74 37.94 0.20
CA LEU A 269 -12.52 38.35 0.88
C LEU A 269 -12.34 39.87 0.89
N ARG A 270 -12.60 40.55 -0.24
CA ARG A 270 -12.54 42.03 -0.31
C ARG A 270 -13.57 42.67 0.62
N ALA A 271 -14.80 42.18 0.62
CA ALA A 271 -15.85 42.67 1.52
C ALA A 271 -15.44 42.50 3.00
N ALA A 272 -14.93 41.32 3.37
CA ALA A 272 -14.43 41.08 4.72
C ALA A 272 -13.22 41.97 5.08
N ALA A 273 -12.31 42.19 4.14
CA ALA A 273 -11.15 43.06 4.33
C ALA A 273 -11.57 44.51 4.52
N HIS A 274 -12.52 45.01 3.73
CA HIS A 274 -13.10 46.34 3.90
C HIS A 274 -13.81 46.48 5.25
N LYS A 275 -14.58 45.47 5.67
CA LYS A 275 -15.22 45.47 7.01
C LYS A 275 -14.19 45.57 8.13
N ARG A 276 -13.02 44.94 7.97
CA ARG A 276 -11.95 44.93 8.98
C ARG A 276 -11.10 46.21 8.98
N TRP A 277 -10.77 46.74 7.81
CA TRP A 277 -9.79 47.82 7.65
C TRP A 277 -10.42 49.17 7.27
N GLY A 278 -11.73 49.23 7.05
CA GLY A 278 -12.50 50.42 6.70
C GLY A 278 -12.35 50.84 5.23
N SER A 279 -11.13 50.86 4.69
CA SER A 279 -10.84 51.33 3.34
C SER A 279 -9.73 50.52 2.65
N MET A 280 -9.57 50.72 1.33
CA MET A 280 -8.43 50.18 0.57
C MET A 280 -7.10 50.70 1.11
N GLU A 281 -7.03 51.99 1.46
CA GLU A 281 -5.84 52.61 2.06
C GLU A 281 -5.49 51.99 3.41
N GLY A 282 -6.49 51.68 4.25
CA GLY A 282 -6.28 50.99 5.53
C GLY A 282 -5.69 49.59 5.35
N MET A 283 -6.12 48.86 4.31
CA MET A 283 -5.54 47.56 3.97
C MET A 283 -4.10 47.67 3.47
N ASP A 284 -3.78 48.67 2.65
CA ASP A 284 -2.41 48.90 2.17
C ASP A 284 -1.47 49.32 3.30
N ALA A 285 -1.92 50.17 4.23
CA ALA A 285 -1.18 50.51 5.44
C ALA A 285 -0.90 49.25 6.30
N ALA A 286 -1.89 48.37 6.46
CA ALA A 286 -1.70 47.09 7.16
C ALA A 286 -0.71 46.17 6.44
N ARG A 287 -0.71 46.13 5.10
CA ARG A 287 0.29 45.38 4.31
C ARG A 287 1.69 45.94 4.50
N GLN A 288 1.85 47.26 4.47
CA GLN A 288 3.15 47.92 4.66
C GLN A 288 3.71 47.64 6.07
N LYS A 289 2.87 47.76 7.11
CA LYS A 289 3.25 47.43 8.49
C LYS A 289 3.67 45.97 8.66
N ALA A 290 2.96 45.05 8.00
CA ALA A 290 3.32 43.62 8.02
C ALA A 290 4.63 43.33 7.27
N ARG A 291 4.90 44.04 6.16
CA ARG A 291 6.17 43.92 5.43
C ARG A 291 7.35 44.40 6.26
N SER A 292 7.26 45.58 6.89
CA SER A 292 8.34 46.07 7.76
C SER A 292 8.60 45.15 8.97
N ALA A 293 7.56 44.55 9.55
CA ALA A 293 7.70 43.53 10.58
C ALA A 293 8.38 42.24 10.05
N ALA A 294 8.04 41.78 8.85
CA ALA A 294 8.69 40.61 8.23
C ALA A 294 10.16 40.88 7.88
N ASP A 295 10.48 42.07 7.37
CA ASP A 295 11.83 42.47 7.02
C ASP A 295 12.73 42.56 8.28
N SER A 296 12.20 43.12 9.38
CA SER A 296 12.92 43.14 10.66
C SER A 296 13.12 41.74 11.26
N ALA A 297 12.13 40.84 11.14
CA ALA A 297 12.27 39.43 11.54
C ALA A 297 13.32 38.70 10.69
N LYS A 298 13.33 38.92 9.37
CA LYS A 298 14.32 38.36 8.43
C LYS A 298 15.72 38.87 8.74
N ALA A 299 15.88 40.16 9.04
CA ALA A 299 17.15 40.74 9.47
C ALA A 299 17.65 40.08 10.77
N THR A 300 16.75 39.84 11.74
CA THR A 300 17.08 39.16 13.00
C THR A 300 17.50 37.70 12.77
N LEU A 301 16.80 36.97 11.89
CA LEU A 301 17.16 35.60 11.52
C LEU A 301 18.52 35.53 10.81
N SER A 302 18.75 36.42 9.84
CA SER A 302 20.03 36.50 9.11
C SER A 302 21.19 36.81 10.04
N ARG A 303 20.98 37.70 11.03
CA ARG A 303 21.98 38.00 12.06
C ARG A 303 22.26 36.76 12.92
N ARG A 304 21.23 36.06 13.40
CA ARG A 304 21.40 34.83 14.20
C ARG A 304 22.03 33.68 13.41
N GLU A 305 21.78 33.58 12.11
CA GLU A 305 22.43 32.60 11.22
C GLU A 305 23.91 32.95 11.04
N GLY A 306 24.26 34.24 10.91
CA GLY A 306 25.65 34.71 10.91
C GLY A 306 26.38 34.35 12.21
N GLU A 307 25.82 34.74 13.36
CA GLU A 307 26.36 34.42 14.69
C GLU A 307 26.60 32.90 14.87
N ARG A 308 25.64 32.07 14.47
CA ARG A 308 25.77 30.60 14.50
C ARG A 308 26.78 30.06 13.50
N THR A 309 26.95 30.70 12.35
CA THR A 309 27.95 30.28 11.36
C THR A 309 29.36 30.57 11.88
N ASP A 310 29.55 31.71 12.55
CA ASP A 310 30.81 32.03 13.20
C ASP A 310 31.08 31.10 14.40
N GLU A 311 30.06 30.81 15.23
CA GLU A 311 30.15 29.80 16.31
C GLU A 311 30.56 28.42 15.77
N MET A 312 29.98 27.99 14.64
CA MET A 312 30.34 26.73 13.99
C MET A 312 31.77 26.76 13.42
N ARG A 313 32.24 27.87 12.84
CA ARG A 313 33.65 27.97 12.40
C ARG A 313 34.61 27.81 13.57
N VAL A 314 34.33 28.49 14.70
CA VAL A 314 35.15 28.38 15.91
C VAL A 314 35.14 26.94 16.43
N ALA A 315 33.99 26.27 16.47
CA ALA A 315 33.91 24.88 16.92
C ALA A 315 34.66 23.90 15.99
N LEU A 316 34.60 24.11 14.67
CA LEU A 316 35.37 23.31 13.70
C LEU A 316 36.88 23.53 13.88
N GLU A 317 37.31 24.79 14.03
CA GLU A 317 38.72 25.14 14.27
C GLU A 317 39.24 24.55 15.59
N GLN A 318 38.46 24.64 16.67
CA GLN A 318 38.77 23.99 17.95
C GLN A 318 38.87 22.46 17.86
N ALA A 319 38.10 21.85 16.94
CA ALA A 319 38.17 20.42 16.65
C ALA A 319 39.31 20.05 15.68
N GLY A 320 40.17 21.00 15.28
CA GLY A 320 41.28 20.79 14.35
C GLY A 320 40.84 20.62 12.89
N LEU A 321 39.61 20.99 12.56
CA LEU A 321 39.07 20.93 11.20
C LEU A 321 39.18 22.31 10.55
N ASP A 322 39.72 22.37 9.34
CA ASP A 322 39.84 23.62 8.59
C ASP A 322 38.45 24.12 8.13
N PRO A 323 37.94 25.24 8.69
CA PRO A 323 36.63 25.78 8.35
C PRO A 323 36.57 26.35 6.93
N SER A 324 37.71 26.58 6.25
CA SER A 324 37.78 27.02 4.86
C SER A 324 37.37 25.92 3.87
N GLN A 325 37.34 24.65 4.31
CA GLN A 325 36.88 23.54 3.49
C GLN A 325 35.37 23.65 3.22
N SER A 326 35.04 24.16 2.02
CA SER A 326 33.65 24.37 1.57
C SER A 326 32.76 23.13 1.68
N LYS A 327 33.34 21.92 1.67
CA LYS A 327 32.62 20.65 1.82
C LYS A 327 32.07 20.45 3.24
N LEU A 328 32.77 20.90 4.29
CA LEU A 328 32.34 20.75 5.69
C LEU A 328 31.11 21.62 5.97
N LEU A 329 31.12 22.88 5.54
CA LEU A 329 29.99 23.81 5.69
C LEU A 329 28.76 23.40 4.86
N ARG A 330 28.92 22.49 3.89
CA ARG A 330 27.83 21.93 3.07
C ARG A 330 27.24 20.63 3.64
N ARG A 331 27.76 20.09 4.74
CA ARG A 331 27.16 18.92 5.41
C ARG A 331 25.80 19.30 6.00
N LYS A 332 24.88 18.33 6.02
CA LYS A 332 23.47 18.56 6.40
C LYS A 332 23.30 18.94 7.88
N ASP A 333 24.09 18.31 8.74
CA ASP A 333 24.22 18.57 10.18
C ASP A 333 24.66 20.03 10.45
N VAL A 334 25.74 20.48 9.82
CA VAL A 334 26.26 21.85 9.91
C VAL A 334 25.24 22.87 9.41
N GLN A 335 24.63 22.64 8.23
CA GLN A 335 23.58 23.52 7.72
C GLN A 335 22.33 23.54 8.63
N GLY A 336 22.01 22.41 9.25
CA GLY A 336 20.93 22.29 10.23
C GLY A 336 21.14 23.20 11.43
N PHE A 337 22.37 23.24 11.96
CA PHE A 337 22.75 24.14 13.05
C PHE A 337 22.74 25.61 12.61
N CYS A 338 23.45 25.98 11.53
CA CYS A 338 23.52 27.36 11.06
C CYS A 338 22.13 27.97 10.83
N LYS A 339 21.25 27.23 10.13
CA LYS A 339 19.90 27.72 9.79
C LYS A 339 18.93 27.64 10.96
N ARG A 340 18.88 26.51 11.67
CA ARG A 340 17.79 26.20 12.62
C ARG A 340 18.23 26.09 14.09
N GLY A 341 19.53 26.04 14.38
CA GLY A 341 20.06 25.94 15.74
C GLY A 341 19.85 24.55 16.34
N VAL A 342 19.79 23.52 15.48
CA VAL A 342 19.61 22.13 15.91
C VAL A 342 20.96 21.57 16.38
N GLY A 343 21.04 21.20 17.65
CA GLY A 343 22.27 20.71 18.29
C GLY A 343 23.21 21.83 18.76
N SER A 344 24.38 21.46 19.29
CA SER A 344 25.46 22.39 19.62
C SER A 344 26.57 22.32 18.57
N ALA A 345 27.25 23.44 18.32
CA ALA A 345 28.36 23.50 17.38
C ALA A 345 29.47 22.50 17.73
N ALA A 346 29.80 22.39 19.03
CA ALA A 346 30.79 21.44 19.55
C ALA A 346 30.42 19.97 19.29
N ALA A 347 29.16 19.58 19.49
CA ALA A 347 28.71 18.20 19.25
C ALA A 347 28.81 17.82 17.76
N ILE A 348 28.46 18.74 16.87
CA ILE A 348 28.55 18.52 15.41
C ILE A 348 30.02 18.44 14.98
N ALA A 349 30.88 19.32 15.48
CA ALA A 349 32.32 19.27 15.20
C ALA A 349 32.95 17.95 15.68
N ALA A 350 32.63 17.51 16.90
CA ALA A 350 33.07 16.23 17.45
C ALA A 350 32.60 15.02 16.59
N HIS A 351 31.35 15.04 16.13
CA HIS A 351 30.84 14.02 15.21
C HIS A 351 31.63 13.98 13.89
N ILE A 352 32.00 15.14 13.33
CA ILE A 352 32.79 15.18 12.09
C ILE A 352 34.20 14.61 12.31
N VAL A 353 34.82 14.89 13.47
CA VAL A 353 36.11 14.29 13.83
C VAL A 353 35.99 12.76 13.94
N ALA A 354 34.97 12.26 14.64
CA ALA A 354 34.71 10.83 14.77
C ALA A 354 34.51 10.14 13.41
N ASP A 355 33.72 10.76 12.51
CA ASP A 355 33.53 10.27 11.13
C ASP A 355 34.85 10.19 10.35
N ASN A 356 35.72 11.20 10.49
CA ASN A 356 37.00 11.24 9.80
C ASN A 356 37.97 10.17 10.34
N GLN A 357 37.99 9.98 11.66
CA GLN A 357 38.74 8.90 12.31
C GLN A 357 38.25 7.52 11.85
N ALA A 358 36.93 7.30 11.80
CA ALA A 358 36.35 6.05 11.29
C ALA A 358 36.71 5.80 9.81
N LYS A 359 36.72 6.83 8.96
CA LYS A 359 37.16 6.67 7.56
C LYS A 359 38.66 6.37 7.44
N GLN A 360 39.49 6.95 8.31
CA GLN A 360 40.91 6.65 8.35
C GLN A 360 41.17 5.22 8.83
N SER A 361 40.46 4.74 9.87
CA SER A 361 40.59 3.36 10.33
C SER A 361 40.13 2.35 9.27
N ILE A 362 39.04 2.64 8.54
CA ILE A 362 38.63 1.82 7.37
C ILE A 362 39.73 1.77 6.31
N LYS A 363 40.35 2.92 5.96
CA LYS A 363 41.45 2.95 4.99
C LYS A 363 42.67 2.15 5.47
N GLN A 364 43.04 2.28 6.74
CA GLN A 364 44.15 1.55 7.34
C GLN A 364 43.88 0.04 7.35
N ARG A 365 42.69 -0.40 7.81
CA ARG A 365 42.28 -1.82 7.78
C ARG A 365 42.25 -2.38 6.37
N ARG A 366 41.76 -1.61 5.39
CA ARG A 366 41.77 -2.03 3.97
C ARG A 366 43.20 -2.20 3.44
N ALA A 367 44.10 -1.26 3.72
CA ALA A 367 45.50 -1.36 3.30
C ALA A 367 46.19 -2.56 3.97
N GLN A 368 45.96 -2.77 5.27
CA GLN A 368 46.49 -3.90 6.03
C GLN A 368 45.98 -5.23 5.45
N LEU A 369 44.66 -5.36 5.26
CA LEU A 369 44.07 -6.59 4.71
C LEU A 369 44.55 -6.86 3.28
N HIS A 370 44.62 -5.82 2.44
CA HIS A 370 45.13 -5.95 1.08
C HIS A 370 46.58 -6.46 1.06
N ALA A 371 47.46 -5.92 1.91
CA ALA A 371 48.85 -6.39 2.00
C ALA A 371 48.94 -7.87 2.41
N VAL A 372 48.14 -8.28 3.41
CA VAL A 372 48.09 -9.66 3.89
C VAL A 372 47.55 -10.60 2.80
N LEU A 373 46.43 -10.28 2.16
CA LEU A 373 45.85 -11.09 1.08
C LEU A 373 46.76 -11.15 -0.15
N ALA A 374 47.38 -10.04 -0.56
CA ALA A 374 48.30 -10.01 -1.69
C ALA A 374 49.54 -10.88 -1.46
N SER A 375 50.11 -10.86 -0.24
CA SER A 375 51.24 -11.73 0.11
C SER A 375 50.91 -13.23 0.04
N ALA A 376 49.64 -13.59 0.19
CA ALA A 376 49.15 -14.96 0.09
C ALA A 376 48.61 -15.31 -1.32
N GLY A 377 48.69 -14.41 -2.31
CA GLY A 377 48.15 -14.62 -3.65
C GLY A 377 46.61 -14.57 -3.74
N LEU A 378 45.93 -14.05 -2.70
CA LEU A 378 44.47 -14.05 -2.56
C LEU A 378 43.87 -12.63 -2.69
N ALA A 379 44.52 -11.74 -3.43
CA ALA A 379 44.10 -10.34 -3.57
C ALA A 379 42.70 -10.18 -4.18
N GLU A 380 42.27 -11.13 -5.02
CA GLU A 380 40.93 -11.16 -5.64
C GLU A 380 39.78 -11.27 -4.60
N TYR A 381 40.06 -11.78 -3.41
CA TYR A 381 39.07 -11.95 -2.33
C TYR A 381 38.91 -10.73 -1.42
N LEU A 382 39.48 -9.58 -1.79
CA LEU A 382 39.35 -8.32 -1.02
C LEU A 382 37.89 -7.89 -0.83
N TYR A 383 37.01 -8.33 -1.73
CA TYR A 383 35.57 -8.03 -1.70
C TYR A 383 34.70 -9.17 -1.16
N SER A 384 35.32 -10.21 -0.56
CA SER A 384 34.57 -11.21 0.21
C SER A 384 33.84 -10.57 1.39
N GLU A 385 32.76 -11.19 1.84
CA GLU A 385 31.94 -10.69 2.95
C GLU A 385 32.76 -10.54 4.24
N GLN A 386 33.59 -11.52 4.57
CA GLN A 386 34.47 -11.49 5.75
C GLN A 386 35.51 -10.37 5.65
N ALA A 387 36.04 -10.11 4.45
CA ALA A 387 36.95 -8.99 4.19
C ALA A 387 36.25 -7.63 4.36
N ARG A 388 35.01 -7.52 3.87
CA ARG A 388 34.19 -6.31 4.01
C ARG A 388 33.88 -6.00 5.48
N ASP A 389 33.45 -6.99 6.24
CA ASP A 389 33.11 -6.83 7.66
C ASP A 389 34.32 -6.39 8.50
N PHE A 390 35.50 -6.92 8.21
CA PHE A 390 36.74 -6.47 8.84
C PHE A 390 37.08 -5.02 8.46
N VAL A 391 36.99 -4.67 7.17
CA VAL A 391 37.33 -3.32 6.68
C VAL A 391 36.38 -2.28 7.26
N GLU A 392 35.07 -2.56 7.26
CA GLU A 392 34.03 -1.68 7.83
C GLU A 392 34.06 -1.66 9.36
N GLY A 393 34.61 -2.70 10.00
CA GLY A 393 34.74 -2.80 11.45
C GLY A 393 33.54 -3.38 12.15
N HIS A 394 32.73 -4.13 11.41
CA HIS A 394 31.62 -4.91 11.94
C HIS A 394 32.09 -6.19 12.62
N SER A 395 33.29 -6.70 12.28
CA SER A 395 33.90 -7.83 12.95
C SER A 395 35.07 -7.41 13.85
N SER A 396 35.23 -8.14 14.96
CA SER A 396 36.43 -8.07 15.82
C SER A 396 37.54 -9.00 15.35
N ALA A 397 37.41 -9.57 14.15
CA ALA A 397 38.40 -10.49 13.60
C ALA A 397 39.73 -9.76 13.32
N THR A 398 40.84 -10.47 13.41
CA THR A 398 42.15 -9.95 12.97
C THR A 398 42.30 -10.14 11.46
N ALA A 399 43.20 -9.38 10.82
CA ALA A 399 43.50 -9.55 9.39
C ALA A 399 43.97 -10.99 9.08
N GLU A 400 44.65 -11.65 10.02
CA GLU A 400 45.08 -13.05 9.92
C GLU A 400 43.90 -14.03 9.99
N ALA A 401 42.91 -13.77 10.85
CA ALA A 401 41.69 -14.58 10.92
C ALA A 401 40.87 -14.47 9.62
N VAL A 402 40.79 -13.27 9.04
CA VAL A 402 40.18 -13.07 7.72
C VAL A 402 40.97 -13.81 6.64
N LEU A 403 42.31 -13.72 6.64
CA LEU A 403 43.15 -14.48 5.72
C LEU A 403 42.89 -15.99 5.84
N ALA A 404 42.81 -16.53 7.06
CA ALA A 404 42.53 -17.95 7.27
C ALA A 404 41.15 -18.34 6.73
N SER A 405 40.13 -17.50 6.93
CA SER A 405 38.79 -17.72 6.35
C SER A 405 38.81 -17.68 4.82
N VAL A 406 39.49 -16.71 4.23
CA VAL A 406 39.61 -16.57 2.77
C VAL A 406 40.40 -17.73 2.16
N LYS A 407 41.45 -18.21 2.82
CA LYS A 407 42.19 -19.42 2.43
C LYS A 407 41.25 -20.63 2.37
N ARG A 408 40.43 -20.84 3.41
CA ARG A 408 39.41 -21.92 3.39
C ARG A 408 38.47 -21.79 2.20
N MET A 409 37.97 -20.59 1.91
CA MET A 409 37.09 -20.37 0.74
C MET A 409 37.79 -20.66 -0.60
N ALA A 410 39.06 -20.28 -0.73
CA ALA A 410 39.86 -20.57 -1.93
C ALA A 410 40.09 -22.09 -2.07
N ASP A 411 40.44 -22.77 -0.98
CA ASP A 411 40.63 -24.22 -0.96
C ASP A 411 39.31 -24.95 -1.27
N GLU A 412 38.17 -24.49 -0.74
CA GLU A 412 36.82 -25.00 -1.04
C GLU A 412 36.48 -24.86 -2.53
N ARG A 413 36.78 -23.71 -3.14
CA ARG A 413 36.57 -23.47 -4.58
C ARG A 413 37.45 -24.37 -5.45
N GLN A 414 38.72 -24.51 -5.08
CA GLN A 414 39.64 -25.42 -5.78
C GLN A 414 39.15 -26.85 -5.70
N ARG A 415 38.78 -27.32 -4.49
CA ARG A 415 38.18 -28.65 -4.29
C ARG A 415 36.94 -28.81 -5.15
N SER A 416 35.97 -27.90 -5.07
CA SER A 416 34.75 -27.94 -5.90
C SER A 416 35.08 -28.10 -7.39
N THR A 417 36.04 -27.33 -7.91
CA THR A 417 36.46 -27.44 -9.32
C THR A 417 37.08 -28.80 -9.63
N THR A 418 37.95 -29.31 -8.76
CA THR A 418 38.58 -30.63 -8.91
C THR A 418 37.54 -31.76 -8.91
N ILE A 419 36.61 -31.78 -7.95
CA ILE A 419 35.60 -32.85 -7.89
C ILE A 419 34.63 -32.78 -9.06
N HIS A 420 34.17 -31.60 -9.47
CA HIS A 420 33.31 -31.49 -10.67
C HIS A 420 34.03 -31.98 -11.94
N ALA A 421 35.33 -31.70 -12.08
CA ALA A 421 36.11 -32.24 -13.20
C ALA A 421 36.21 -33.78 -13.16
N LEU A 422 36.44 -34.37 -11.98
CA LEU A 422 36.48 -35.82 -11.80
C LEU A 422 35.12 -36.48 -12.04
N LEU A 423 34.04 -35.89 -11.52
CA LEU A 423 32.68 -36.37 -11.75
C LEU A 423 32.32 -36.30 -13.24
N ARG A 424 32.72 -35.23 -13.94
CA ARG A 424 32.54 -35.12 -15.39
C ARG A 424 33.29 -36.22 -16.14
N ALA A 425 34.55 -36.46 -15.79
CA ALA A 425 35.39 -37.48 -16.42
C ALA A 425 34.84 -38.90 -16.25
N GLN A 426 34.18 -39.20 -15.11
CA GLN A 426 33.57 -40.50 -14.84
C GLN A 426 32.08 -40.59 -15.17
N GLN A 427 31.51 -39.58 -15.83
CA GLN A 427 30.07 -39.51 -16.17
C GLN A 427 29.14 -39.59 -14.94
N LEU A 428 29.54 -39.01 -13.81
CA LEU A 428 28.81 -38.98 -12.53
C LEU A 428 28.14 -37.62 -12.25
N GLN A 429 27.83 -36.84 -13.29
CA GLN A 429 27.32 -35.46 -13.18
C GLN A 429 25.94 -35.37 -12.46
N GLY A 430 25.20 -36.48 -12.33
CA GLY A 430 23.94 -36.54 -11.58
C GLY A 430 24.09 -36.70 -10.05
N PHE A 431 25.31 -36.87 -9.53
CA PHE A 431 25.56 -37.19 -8.12
C PHE A 431 26.17 -36.04 -7.31
N GLU A 432 26.22 -34.82 -7.87
CA GLU A 432 26.93 -33.67 -7.30
C GLU A 432 26.38 -33.18 -5.94
N VAL A 433 25.12 -33.47 -5.64
CA VAL A 433 24.42 -32.94 -4.44
C VAL A 433 24.60 -33.84 -3.20
N LYS A 434 25.29 -34.98 -3.35
CA LYS A 434 25.47 -35.96 -2.28
C LYS A 434 26.29 -35.40 -1.11
N ALA A 435 25.99 -35.90 0.09
CA ALA A 435 26.62 -35.45 1.33
C ALA A 435 28.14 -35.60 1.28
N SER A 436 28.66 -36.73 0.78
CA SER A 436 30.10 -36.97 0.66
C SER A 436 30.82 -35.95 -0.23
N VAL A 437 30.21 -35.49 -1.33
CA VAL A 437 30.74 -34.40 -2.18
C VAL A 437 30.77 -33.08 -1.41
N LYS A 438 29.67 -32.72 -0.74
CA LYS A 438 29.57 -31.48 0.05
C LYS A 438 30.55 -31.46 1.21
N ASP A 439 30.69 -32.58 1.91
CA ASP A 439 31.57 -32.73 3.06
C ASP A 439 33.03 -32.66 2.63
N TRP A 440 33.40 -33.29 1.53
CA TRP A 440 34.74 -33.17 0.97
C TRP A 440 35.03 -31.75 0.47
N ILE A 441 34.09 -31.08 -0.21
CA ILE A 441 34.27 -29.67 -0.62
C ILE A 441 34.50 -28.78 0.61
N LYS A 442 33.67 -28.89 1.65
CA LYS A 442 33.74 -28.03 2.84
C LYS A 442 34.93 -28.34 3.75
N SER A 443 35.11 -29.60 4.11
CA SER A 443 36.06 -30.01 5.14
C SER A 443 37.38 -30.54 4.58
N GLY A 444 37.40 -30.98 3.32
CA GLY A 444 38.55 -31.69 2.73
C GLY A 444 38.81 -33.06 3.37
N SER A 445 37.87 -33.63 4.11
CA SER A 445 38.04 -34.97 4.71
C SER A 445 37.98 -36.06 3.64
N GLY A 446 39.04 -36.87 3.52
CA GLY A 446 39.16 -37.93 2.52
C GLY A 446 39.82 -37.47 1.22
N THR A 447 39.98 -38.38 0.25
CA THR A 447 40.51 -38.03 -1.08
C THR A 447 39.40 -37.86 -2.10
N ALA A 448 39.64 -37.07 -3.15
CA ALA A 448 38.65 -36.88 -4.21
C ALA A 448 38.31 -38.21 -4.91
N GLU A 449 39.29 -39.10 -5.02
CA GLU A 449 39.15 -40.44 -5.60
C GLU A 449 38.27 -41.34 -4.74
N GLN A 450 38.33 -41.24 -3.41
CA GLN A 450 37.44 -41.98 -2.51
C GLN A 450 35.98 -41.57 -2.70
N VAL A 451 35.72 -40.26 -2.77
CA VAL A 451 34.37 -39.73 -3.04
C VAL A 451 33.87 -40.20 -4.41
N VAL A 452 34.71 -40.14 -5.44
CA VAL A 452 34.35 -40.61 -6.79
C VAL A 452 34.11 -42.12 -6.82
N ALA A 453 34.93 -42.92 -6.13
CA ALA A 453 34.76 -44.37 -6.04
C ALA A 453 33.47 -44.74 -5.28
N GLU A 454 33.13 -44.02 -4.20
CA GLU A 454 31.87 -44.18 -3.48
C GLU A 454 30.67 -43.89 -4.41
N LEU A 455 30.73 -42.79 -5.16
CA LEU A 455 29.68 -42.42 -6.10
C LEU A 455 29.57 -43.38 -7.29
N ALA A 456 30.69 -43.92 -7.79
CA ALA A 456 30.69 -44.97 -8.80
C ALA A 456 30.01 -46.24 -8.29
N ALA A 457 30.32 -46.66 -7.05
CA ALA A 457 29.64 -47.80 -6.42
C ALA A 457 28.14 -47.53 -6.22
N GLN A 458 27.74 -46.29 -5.89
CA GLN A 458 26.33 -45.90 -5.83
C GLN A 458 25.65 -45.94 -7.20
N ARG A 459 26.31 -45.45 -8.26
CA ARG A 459 25.78 -45.54 -9.64
C ARG A 459 25.55 -46.99 -10.02
N ASP A 460 26.53 -47.85 -9.76
CA ASP A 460 26.43 -49.27 -10.09
C ASP A 460 25.32 -49.96 -9.28
N ALA A 461 25.13 -49.58 -8.01
CA ALA A 461 24.01 -50.03 -7.19
C ALA A 461 22.64 -49.56 -7.72
N VAL A 462 22.54 -48.32 -8.22
CA VAL A 462 21.33 -47.78 -8.88
C VAL A 462 21.05 -48.53 -10.17
N ALA A 463 22.05 -48.73 -11.04
CA ALA A 463 21.91 -49.51 -12.27
C ALA A 463 21.49 -50.96 -11.99
N ALA A 464 22.05 -51.60 -10.96
CA ALA A 464 21.65 -52.94 -10.53
C ALA A 464 20.19 -52.96 -10.02
N ARG A 465 19.75 -51.91 -9.30
CA ARG A 465 18.35 -51.76 -8.87
C ARG A 465 17.41 -51.58 -10.05
N GLU A 466 17.75 -50.73 -11.03
CA GLU A 466 16.96 -50.53 -12.25
C GLU A 466 16.85 -51.80 -13.08
N SER A 467 17.93 -52.57 -13.18
CA SER A 467 17.93 -53.89 -13.83
C SER A 467 16.98 -54.86 -13.12
N ARG A 468 17.03 -54.95 -11.78
CA ARG A 468 16.08 -55.76 -11.01
C ARG A 468 14.63 -55.28 -11.18
N ASP A 469 14.41 -53.97 -11.13
CA ASP A 469 13.08 -53.38 -11.31
C ASP A 469 12.48 -53.70 -12.68
N THR A 470 13.32 -53.61 -13.73
CA THR A 470 12.95 -53.98 -15.11
C THR A 470 12.61 -55.47 -15.21
N SER A 471 13.46 -56.35 -14.67
CA SER A 471 13.24 -57.80 -14.65
C SER A 471 11.93 -58.17 -13.94
N VAL A 472 11.66 -57.59 -12.77
CA VAL A 472 10.40 -57.80 -12.04
C VAL A 472 9.21 -57.32 -12.87
N ASN A 473 9.28 -56.14 -13.49
CA ASN A 473 8.17 -55.65 -14.33
C ASN A 473 7.86 -56.57 -15.51
N GLU A 474 8.89 -57.07 -16.20
CA GLU A 474 8.72 -58.02 -17.30
C GLU A 474 8.03 -59.31 -16.83
N LEU A 475 8.38 -59.82 -15.64
CA LEU A 475 7.74 -61.00 -15.04
C LEU A 475 6.28 -60.74 -14.63
N LEU A 476 5.99 -59.58 -14.04
CA LEU A 476 4.62 -59.19 -13.69
C LEU A 476 3.74 -59.03 -14.93
N ASP A 477 4.27 -58.42 -15.99
CA ASP A 477 3.57 -58.29 -17.27
C ASP A 477 3.30 -59.65 -17.92
N ALA A 478 4.26 -60.57 -17.87
CA ALA A 478 4.11 -61.94 -18.38
C ALA A 478 2.99 -62.72 -17.66
N GLU A 479 2.79 -62.47 -16.36
CA GLU A 479 1.72 -63.07 -15.56
C GLU A 479 0.42 -62.27 -15.54
N ARG A 480 0.39 -61.12 -16.22
CA ARG A 480 -0.75 -60.16 -16.22
C ARG A 480 -1.11 -59.66 -14.82
N ILE A 481 -0.13 -59.63 -13.91
CA ILE A 481 -0.27 -59.07 -12.57
C ILE A 481 -0.01 -57.56 -12.66
N SER A 482 -0.83 -56.75 -11.99
CA SER A 482 -0.62 -55.30 -11.96
C SER A 482 0.77 -54.94 -11.40
N ARG A 483 1.50 -54.08 -12.12
CA ARG A 483 2.82 -53.57 -11.68
C ARG A 483 2.79 -52.87 -10.32
N HIS A 484 1.62 -52.46 -9.82
CA HIS A 484 1.48 -51.87 -8.50
C HIS A 484 1.96 -52.79 -7.36
N PHE A 485 1.81 -54.12 -7.51
CA PHE A 485 2.22 -55.09 -6.48
C PHE A 485 3.72 -55.08 -6.17
N ARG A 486 4.56 -54.58 -7.09
CA ARG A 486 6.00 -54.42 -6.84
C ARG A 486 6.31 -53.43 -5.70
N TYR A 487 5.39 -52.51 -5.44
CA TYR A 487 5.56 -51.47 -4.41
C TYR A 487 4.88 -51.84 -3.09
N THR A 488 3.79 -52.62 -3.14
CA THR A 488 3.01 -52.98 -1.95
C THR A 488 3.51 -54.24 -1.27
N VAL A 489 4.16 -55.15 -2.00
CA VAL A 489 4.69 -56.41 -1.47
C VAL A 489 6.11 -56.17 -0.93
N PRO A 490 6.33 -56.29 0.39
CA PRO A 490 7.61 -56.00 1.02
C PRO A 490 8.77 -56.79 0.42
N GLU A 491 8.58 -58.08 0.15
CA GLU A 491 9.60 -58.98 -0.40
C GLU A 491 10.07 -58.53 -1.79
N CYS A 492 9.15 -58.04 -2.62
CA CYS A 492 9.47 -57.50 -3.93
C CYS A 492 10.24 -56.18 -3.84
N ARG A 493 9.80 -55.30 -2.95
CA ARG A 493 10.47 -54.02 -2.70
C ARG A 493 11.89 -54.21 -2.15
N GLU A 494 12.05 -55.12 -1.20
CA GLU A 494 13.33 -55.51 -0.59
C GLU A 494 14.29 -56.11 -1.64
N TYR A 495 13.81 -57.00 -2.51
CA TYR A 495 14.61 -57.53 -3.62
C TYR A 495 15.07 -56.42 -4.57
N ILE A 496 14.18 -55.54 -5.02
CA ILE A 496 14.52 -54.46 -5.96
C ILE A 496 15.53 -53.49 -5.33
N HIS A 497 15.25 -52.98 -4.14
CA HIS A 497 16.01 -51.90 -3.51
C HIS A 497 17.29 -52.38 -2.83
N ASN A 498 17.21 -53.47 -2.09
CA ASN A 498 18.27 -53.92 -1.18
C ASN A 498 18.97 -55.19 -1.67
N ASN A 499 18.51 -55.78 -2.79
CA ASN A 499 19.01 -57.05 -3.32
C ASN A 499 18.94 -58.19 -2.28
N THR A 500 17.96 -58.13 -1.38
CA THR A 500 17.73 -59.14 -0.34
C THR A 500 16.69 -60.15 -0.81
N GLY A 501 17.01 -61.44 -0.72
CA GLY A 501 16.16 -62.52 -1.21
C GLY A 501 16.48 -62.93 -2.65
N SER A 502 15.50 -63.49 -3.34
CA SER A 502 15.62 -63.89 -4.75
C SER A 502 14.43 -63.39 -5.56
N GLU A 503 14.63 -63.19 -6.86
CA GLU A 503 13.57 -62.81 -7.80
C GLU A 503 12.38 -63.77 -7.73
N ALA A 504 12.65 -65.07 -7.63
CA ALA A 504 11.62 -66.10 -7.51
C ALA A 504 10.80 -65.98 -6.22
N ALA A 505 11.43 -65.62 -5.09
CA ALA A 505 10.74 -65.41 -3.83
C ALA A 505 9.89 -64.13 -3.86
N ALA A 506 10.42 -63.04 -4.42
CA ALA A 506 9.70 -61.80 -4.64
C ALA A 506 8.45 -62.02 -5.51
N LEU A 507 8.59 -62.72 -6.64
CA LEU A 507 7.48 -63.02 -7.53
C LEU A 507 6.44 -63.94 -6.88
N ALA A 508 6.87 -64.95 -6.11
CA ALA A 508 5.94 -65.82 -5.38
C ALA A 508 5.12 -65.05 -4.34
N ALA A 509 5.74 -64.10 -3.62
CA ALA A 509 5.03 -63.22 -2.69
C ALA A 509 4.04 -62.31 -3.42
N VAL A 510 4.41 -61.78 -4.60
CA VAL A 510 3.51 -60.98 -5.43
C VAL A 510 2.30 -61.79 -5.93
N ARG A 511 2.50 -63.04 -6.37
CA ARG A 511 1.39 -63.93 -6.74
C ARG A 511 0.44 -64.16 -5.57
N ALA A 512 0.96 -64.46 -4.38
CA ALA A 512 0.14 -64.66 -3.19
C ALA A 512 -0.67 -63.40 -2.82
N ALA A 513 -0.05 -62.22 -2.87
CA ALA A 513 -0.72 -60.95 -2.61
C ALA A 513 -1.76 -60.60 -3.70
N HIS A 514 -1.50 -60.95 -4.95
CA HIS A 514 -2.44 -60.78 -6.05
C HIS A 514 -3.67 -61.68 -5.88
N GLU A 515 -3.47 -62.97 -5.59
CA GLU A 515 -4.56 -63.92 -5.30
C GLU A 515 -5.40 -63.46 -4.10
N GLU A 516 -4.76 -62.97 -3.04
CA GLU A 516 -5.46 -62.39 -1.89
C GLU A 516 -6.27 -61.14 -2.28
N ALA A 517 -5.69 -60.23 -3.05
CA ALA A 517 -6.39 -59.02 -3.53
C ALA A 517 -7.59 -59.37 -4.43
N GLU A 518 -7.47 -60.37 -5.31
CA GLU A 518 -8.59 -60.87 -6.12
C GLU A 518 -9.68 -61.52 -5.25
N ALA A 519 -9.30 -62.27 -4.22
CA ALA A 519 -10.24 -62.82 -3.25
C ALA A 519 -10.96 -61.71 -2.47
N GLN A 520 -10.24 -60.69 -2.01
CA GLN A 520 -10.82 -59.52 -1.35
C GLN A 520 -11.75 -58.74 -2.29
N GLN A 521 -11.38 -58.55 -3.56
CA GLN A 521 -12.20 -57.88 -4.56
C GLN A 521 -13.48 -58.66 -4.86
N ARG A 522 -13.40 -59.99 -5.02
CA ARG A 522 -14.58 -60.87 -5.14
C ARG A 522 -15.50 -60.74 -3.93
N ALA A 523 -14.94 -60.83 -2.71
CA ALA A 523 -15.71 -60.69 -1.49
C ALA A 523 -16.34 -59.29 -1.33
N ARG A 524 -15.67 -58.22 -1.80
CA ARG A 524 -16.22 -56.85 -1.86
C ARG A 524 -17.38 -56.76 -2.85
N HIS A 525 -17.25 -57.34 -4.03
CA HIS A 525 -18.33 -57.40 -5.03
C HIS A 525 -19.54 -58.16 -4.53
N GLU A 526 -19.33 -59.32 -3.89
CA GLU A 526 -20.40 -60.11 -3.27
C GLU A 526 -21.12 -59.32 -2.17
N ARG A 527 -20.39 -58.64 -1.28
CA ARG A 527 -20.99 -57.77 -0.25
C ARG A 527 -21.73 -56.57 -0.85
N SER A 528 -21.15 -55.95 -1.89
CA SER A 528 -21.79 -54.84 -2.61
C SER A 528 -23.10 -55.28 -3.24
N ALA A 529 -23.13 -56.43 -3.91
CA ALA A 529 -24.33 -57.01 -4.50
C ALA A 529 -25.38 -57.33 -3.42
N CYS A 530 -24.98 -57.97 -2.32
CA CYS A 530 -25.88 -58.26 -1.21
C CYS A 530 -26.50 -56.99 -0.60
N ILE A 531 -25.69 -55.96 -0.34
CA ILE A 531 -26.21 -54.67 0.15
C ILE A 531 -27.12 -54.01 -0.88
N ALA A 532 -26.78 -54.06 -2.17
CA ALA A 532 -27.62 -53.49 -3.23
C ALA A 532 -29.01 -54.17 -3.28
N ASP A 533 -29.06 -55.50 -3.14
CA ASP A 533 -30.31 -56.25 -3.04
C ASP A 533 -31.12 -55.84 -1.80
N LEU A 534 -30.47 -55.66 -0.64
CA LEU A 534 -31.11 -55.20 0.60
C LEU A 534 -31.66 -53.77 0.48
N LEU A 535 -30.88 -52.84 -0.10
CA LEU A 535 -31.34 -51.47 -0.34
C LEU A 535 -32.53 -51.45 -1.31
N THR A 536 -32.48 -52.27 -2.36
CA THR A 536 -33.58 -52.39 -3.34
C THR A 536 -34.85 -52.95 -2.69
N ALA A 537 -34.73 -53.99 -1.86
CA ALA A 537 -35.86 -54.58 -1.14
C ALA A 537 -36.54 -53.57 -0.20
N GLU A 538 -35.78 -52.62 0.36
CA GLU A 538 -36.28 -51.57 1.23
C GLU A 538 -36.65 -50.26 0.51
N GLN A 539 -36.58 -50.24 -0.82
CA GLN A 539 -36.83 -49.06 -1.65
C GLN A 539 -35.91 -47.87 -1.31
N LEU A 540 -34.70 -48.16 -0.83
CA LEU A 540 -33.67 -47.17 -0.57
C LEU A 540 -32.83 -46.91 -1.84
N PRO A 541 -32.31 -45.69 -2.05
CA PRO A 541 -31.50 -45.37 -3.22
C PRO A 541 -30.18 -46.17 -3.23
N LEU A 542 -29.78 -46.66 -4.41
CA LEU A 542 -28.53 -47.43 -4.56
C LEU A 542 -27.29 -46.59 -4.29
N GLU A 543 -27.38 -45.27 -4.39
CA GLU A 543 -26.31 -44.32 -4.06
C GLU A 543 -25.90 -44.43 -2.58
N CYS A 544 -26.74 -44.99 -1.71
CA CYS A 544 -26.38 -45.26 -0.31
C CYS A 544 -25.17 -46.18 -0.18
N THR A 545 -24.89 -47.03 -1.19
CA THR A 545 -23.69 -47.89 -1.24
C THR A 545 -22.37 -47.11 -1.21
N VAL A 546 -22.40 -45.87 -1.71
CA VAL A 546 -21.22 -44.99 -1.82
C VAL A 546 -21.31 -43.84 -0.82
N LEU A 547 -22.48 -43.22 -0.66
CA LEU A 547 -22.65 -41.99 0.11
C LEU A 547 -22.73 -42.20 1.63
N VAL A 548 -23.14 -43.40 2.07
CA VAL A 548 -23.28 -43.71 3.50
C VAL A 548 -22.02 -44.41 3.99
N LYS A 549 -21.28 -43.72 4.86
CA LYS A 549 -19.97 -44.17 5.37
C LYS A 549 -20.01 -45.58 5.96
N GLU A 550 -21.06 -45.90 6.71
CA GLU A 550 -21.24 -47.20 7.34
C GLU A 550 -21.47 -48.32 6.32
N VAL A 551 -22.25 -48.05 5.26
CA VAL A 551 -22.48 -48.99 4.16
C VAL A 551 -21.18 -49.23 3.39
N HIS A 552 -20.47 -48.15 3.06
CA HIS A 552 -19.20 -48.22 2.36
C HIS A 552 -18.14 -49.00 3.15
N ARG A 553 -18.08 -48.79 4.48
CA ARG A 553 -17.18 -49.53 5.37
C ARG A 553 -17.51 -51.02 5.41
N TYR A 554 -18.80 -51.38 5.51
CA TYR A 554 -19.21 -52.78 5.44
C TYR A 554 -18.81 -53.43 4.11
N VAL A 555 -19.03 -52.75 2.98
CA VAL A 555 -18.66 -53.28 1.65
C VAL A 555 -17.14 -53.48 1.53
N ILE A 556 -16.33 -52.50 1.91
CA ILE A 556 -14.87 -52.56 1.74
C ILE A 556 -14.19 -53.53 2.71
N SER A 557 -14.44 -53.39 4.01
CA SER A 557 -13.67 -54.06 5.08
C SER A 557 -14.48 -55.09 5.87
N ARG A 558 -15.80 -55.19 5.66
CA ARG A 558 -16.71 -56.00 6.49
C ARG A 558 -16.76 -55.55 7.95
N ASP A 559 -16.42 -54.30 8.24
CA ASP A 559 -16.58 -53.77 9.59
C ASP A 559 -18.05 -53.39 9.84
N GLY A 560 -18.66 -54.04 10.83
CA GLY A 560 -20.06 -53.86 11.19
C GLY A 560 -20.97 -54.97 10.65
N SER A 561 -22.27 -54.87 10.95
CA SER A 561 -23.27 -55.80 10.44
C SER A 561 -24.03 -55.23 9.23
N GLU A 562 -24.59 -56.11 8.40
CA GLU A 562 -25.50 -55.73 7.32
C GLU A 562 -26.67 -54.91 7.85
N ALA A 563 -27.20 -55.30 9.02
CA ALA A 563 -28.30 -54.60 9.68
C ALA A 563 -27.92 -53.15 10.06
N ASP A 564 -26.70 -52.91 10.53
CA ASP A 564 -26.21 -51.57 10.88
C ASP A 564 -26.02 -50.70 9.63
N ALA A 565 -25.49 -51.28 8.55
CA ALA A 565 -25.32 -50.61 7.26
C ALA A 565 -26.69 -50.18 6.69
N VAL A 566 -27.66 -51.08 6.66
CA VAL A 566 -29.02 -50.79 6.20
C VAL A 566 -29.71 -49.77 7.12
N ALA A 567 -29.56 -49.87 8.44
CA ALA A 567 -30.11 -48.88 9.37
C ALA A 567 -29.48 -47.48 9.19
N ALA A 568 -28.19 -47.40 8.87
CA ALA A 568 -27.54 -46.15 8.51
C ALA A 568 -28.08 -45.58 7.19
N ALA A 569 -28.29 -46.42 6.17
CA ALA A 569 -28.90 -46.02 4.91
C ALA A 569 -30.32 -45.48 5.10
N ARG A 570 -31.14 -46.12 5.94
CA ARG A 570 -32.49 -45.61 6.30
C ARG A 570 -32.43 -44.22 6.94
N ARG A 571 -31.51 -44.00 7.89
CA ARG A 571 -31.34 -42.69 8.55
C ARG A 571 -30.94 -41.62 7.55
N TRP A 572 -29.92 -41.90 6.73
CA TRP A 572 -29.47 -40.99 5.68
C TRP A 572 -30.59 -40.68 4.68
N HIS A 573 -31.34 -41.68 4.23
CA HIS A 573 -32.46 -41.48 3.32
C HIS A 573 -33.58 -40.64 3.94
N ALA A 574 -33.93 -40.88 5.21
CA ALA A 574 -34.90 -40.07 5.94
C ALA A 574 -34.43 -38.61 6.09
N GLU A 575 -33.15 -38.38 6.36
CA GLU A 575 -32.55 -37.04 6.43
C GLU A 575 -32.58 -36.33 5.08
N GLU A 576 -32.24 -37.02 3.99
CA GLU A 576 -32.23 -36.44 2.64
C GLU A 576 -33.67 -36.17 2.15
N GLN A 577 -34.63 -37.05 2.45
CA GLN A 577 -36.05 -36.77 2.22
C GLN A 577 -36.52 -35.54 3.00
N ALA A 578 -36.13 -35.40 4.27
CA ALA A 578 -36.48 -34.24 5.08
C ALA A 578 -35.84 -32.96 4.53
N LYS A 579 -34.59 -33.03 4.05
CA LYS A 579 -33.89 -31.91 3.39
C LYS A 579 -34.55 -31.52 2.07
N GLU A 580 -34.93 -32.49 1.24
CA GLU A 580 -35.62 -32.24 -0.02
C GLU A 580 -37.02 -31.66 0.22
N GLN A 581 -37.75 -32.14 1.23
CA GLN A 581 -39.02 -31.55 1.65
C GLN A 581 -38.84 -30.09 2.12
N ARG A 582 -37.83 -29.81 2.95
CA ARG A 582 -37.50 -28.43 3.37
C ARG A 582 -37.11 -27.56 2.18
N LYS A 583 -36.33 -28.09 1.24
CA LYS A 583 -35.93 -27.39 0.01
C LYS A 583 -37.15 -27.05 -0.84
N ARG A 584 -38.02 -28.00 -1.16
CA ARG A 584 -39.27 -27.77 -1.94
C ARG A 584 -40.19 -26.79 -1.24
N ARG A 585 -40.31 -26.89 0.08
CA ARG A 585 -41.10 -25.94 0.88
C ARG A 585 -40.51 -24.54 0.82
N MET A 586 -39.20 -24.39 1.02
CA MET A 586 -38.50 -23.11 0.91
C MET A 586 -38.56 -22.55 -0.52
N GLU A 587 -38.44 -23.41 -1.54
CA GLU A 587 -38.59 -23.04 -2.95
C GLU A 587 -39.97 -22.46 -3.23
N SER A 588 -41.03 -23.14 -2.77
CA SER A 588 -42.40 -22.65 -2.89
C SER A 588 -42.62 -21.31 -2.17
N LEU A 589 -42.00 -21.11 -1.00
CA LEU A 589 -42.11 -19.86 -0.25
C LEU A 589 -41.33 -18.71 -0.92
N LEU A 590 -40.12 -19.00 -1.40
CA LEU A 590 -39.31 -18.04 -2.14
C LEU A 590 -39.97 -17.68 -3.48
N ASP A 591 -40.56 -18.64 -4.18
CA ASP A 591 -41.29 -18.40 -5.43
C ASP A 591 -42.55 -17.55 -5.19
N ALA A 592 -43.36 -17.90 -4.18
CA ALA A 592 -44.52 -17.12 -3.79
C ALA A 592 -44.16 -15.68 -3.38
N ALA A 593 -42.98 -15.47 -2.78
CA ALA A 593 -42.45 -14.16 -2.44
C ALA A 593 -41.70 -13.46 -3.59
N GLN A 594 -41.57 -14.10 -4.76
CA GLN A 594 -40.77 -13.63 -5.91
C GLN A 594 -39.29 -13.38 -5.58
N LEU A 595 -38.76 -14.15 -4.62
CA LEU A 595 -37.37 -14.15 -4.16
C LEU A 595 -36.60 -15.37 -4.69
N LEU A 596 -37.18 -16.18 -5.58
CA LEU A 596 -36.49 -17.35 -6.11
C LEU A 596 -35.38 -16.92 -7.08
N ASN A 597 -34.13 -17.11 -6.66
CA ASN A 597 -32.92 -16.88 -7.44
C ASN A 597 -31.85 -17.88 -6.97
N GLU A 598 -31.01 -18.38 -7.88
CA GLU A 598 -29.90 -19.30 -7.57
C GLU A 598 -29.01 -18.84 -6.40
N SER A 599 -28.82 -17.53 -6.29
CA SER A 599 -27.99 -16.91 -5.24
C SER A 599 -28.68 -16.90 -3.86
N THR A 600 -30.00 -17.05 -3.80
CA THR A 600 -30.77 -17.11 -2.54
C THR A 600 -30.43 -18.35 -1.73
N TRP A 601 -30.08 -19.45 -2.40
CA TRP A 601 -29.62 -20.69 -1.75
C TRP A 601 -28.30 -20.52 -1.01
N ARG A 602 -27.54 -19.46 -1.32
CA ARG A 602 -26.28 -19.12 -0.64
C ARG A 602 -26.49 -18.26 0.61
N VAL A 603 -27.72 -17.79 0.88
CA VAL A 603 -28.02 -17.07 2.12
C VAL A 603 -27.81 -18.04 3.29
N PRO A 604 -26.93 -17.73 4.27
CA PRO A 604 -26.54 -18.68 5.30
C PRO A 604 -27.72 -19.28 6.07
N ALA A 605 -28.73 -18.47 6.41
CA ALA A 605 -29.93 -18.94 7.12
C ALA A 605 -30.77 -19.91 6.27
N VAL A 606 -30.97 -19.61 4.98
CA VAL A 606 -31.67 -20.50 4.03
C VAL A 606 -30.93 -21.82 3.87
N SER A 607 -29.62 -21.76 3.64
CA SER A 607 -28.77 -22.95 3.48
C SER A 607 -28.77 -23.82 4.74
N LYS A 608 -28.66 -23.19 5.92
CA LYS A 608 -28.67 -23.89 7.22
C LYS A 608 -30.02 -24.56 7.46
N PHE A 609 -31.13 -23.85 7.25
CA PHE A 609 -32.48 -24.41 7.38
C PHE A 609 -32.69 -25.62 6.45
N ILE A 610 -32.29 -25.54 5.18
CA ILE A 610 -32.46 -26.66 4.25
C ILE A 610 -31.62 -27.86 4.70
N ARG A 611 -30.34 -27.64 4.98
CA ARG A 611 -29.38 -28.71 5.28
C ARG A 611 -29.67 -29.40 6.60
N THR A 612 -29.83 -28.65 7.69
CA THR A 612 -29.92 -29.21 9.05
C THR A 612 -31.29 -29.03 9.69
N GLY A 613 -32.15 -28.15 9.18
CA GLY A 613 -33.41 -27.79 9.81
C GLY A 613 -33.27 -26.70 10.89
N ASP A 614 -32.07 -26.19 11.14
CA ASP A 614 -31.85 -25.16 12.15
C ASP A 614 -32.31 -23.77 11.69
N GLY A 615 -32.77 -22.95 12.64
CA GLY A 615 -33.01 -21.52 12.41
C GLY A 615 -34.28 -21.20 11.63
N GLY A 616 -35.36 -21.96 11.86
CA GLY A 616 -36.77 -21.64 11.54
C GLY A 616 -37.09 -21.15 10.12
N GLU A 617 -38.19 -21.63 9.53
CA GLU A 617 -38.64 -21.16 8.21
C GLU A 617 -38.80 -19.63 8.12
N ALA A 618 -39.33 -19.00 9.18
CA ALA A 618 -39.52 -17.56 9.23
C ALA A 618 -38.20 -16.77 9.25
N GLU A 619 -37.18 -17.24 9.96
CA GLU A 619 -35.86 -16.60 10.02
C GLU A 619 -35.13 -16.77 8.68
N ALA A 620 -35.20 -17.95 8.06
CA ALA A 620 -34.66 -18.17 6.71
C ALA A 620 -35.32 -17.27 5.66
N MET A 621 -36.65 -17.11 5.70
CA MET A 621 -37.39 -16.22 4.79
C MET A 621 -37.08 -14.74 5.04
N ALA A 622 -36.98 -14.31 6.31
CA ALA A 622 -36.59 -12.93 6.64
C ALA A 622 -35.17 -12.62 6.11
N ALA A 623 -34.21 -13.52 6.34
CA ALA A 623 -32.85 -13.35 5.83
C ALA A 623 -32.79 -13.35 4.29
N ALA A 624 -33.60 -14.17 3.61
CA ALA A 624 -33.71 -14.15 2.16
C ALA A 624 -34.27 -12.82 1.65
N SER A 625 -35.31 -12.30 2.30
CA SER A 625 -35.93 -11.01 1.97
C SER A 625 -34.95 -9.85 2.16
N ASP A 626 -34.26 -9.79 3.30
CA ASP A 626 -33.24 -8.78 3.58
C ASP A 626 -32.09 -8.82 2.57
N TRP A 627 -31.65 -10.03 2.20
CA TRP A 627 -30.61 -10.23 1.22
C TRP A 627 -31.04 -9.74 -0.18
N HIS A 628 -32.25 -10.07 -0.62
CA HIS A 628 -32.81 -9.59 -1.89
C HIS A 628 -33.02 -8.09 -1.90
N ALA A 629 -33.52 -7.50 -0.81
CA ALA A 629 -33.63 -6.05 -0.67
C ALA A 629 -32.24 -5.39 -0.78
N GLY A 630 -31.21 -5.99 -0.18
CA GLY A 630 -29.82 -5.59 -0.33
C GLY A 630 -29.31 -5.65 -1.78
N GLN A 631 -29.61 -6.74 -2.50
CA GLN A 631 -29.23 -6.92 -3.91
C GLN A 631 -29.96 -5.96 -4.86
N GLN A 632 -31.27 -5.76 -4.67
CA GLN A 632 -32.06 -4.80 -5.44
C GLN A 632 -31.52 -3.39 -5.22
N ALA A 633 -31.29 -3.00 -3.96
CA ALA A 633 -30.69 -1.70 -3.64
C ALA A 633 -29.29 -1.55 -4.26
N GLN A 634 -28.46 -2.60 -4.27
CA GLN A 634 -27.16 -2.59 -4.94
C GLN A 634 -27.29 -2.47 -6.46
N LYS A 635 -28.22 -3.19 -7.09
CA LYS A 635 -28.48 -3.13 -8.54
C LYS A 635 -28.97 -1.75 -8.94
N GLU A 636 -29.90 -1.16 -8.20
CA GLU A 636 -30.38 0.20 -8.42
C GLU A 636 -29.23 1.22 -8.27
N ARG A 637 -28.43 1.12 -7.20
CA ARG A 637 -27.25 2.00 -7.03
C ARG A 637 -26.27 1.87 -8.18
N ARG A 638 -26.01 0.63 -8.65
CA ARG A 638 -25.16 0.39 -9.82
C ARG A 638 -25.74 1.00 -11.08
N GLN A 639 -27.01 0.78 -11.39
CA GLN A 639 -27.67 1.34 -12.56
C GLN A 639 -27.69 2.88 -12.54
N ARG A 640 -28.02 3.47 -11.39
CA ARG A 640 -27.98 4.93 -11.20
C ARG A 640 -26.56 5.46 -11.39
N MET A 641 -25.57 4.81 -10.77
CA MET A 641 -24.17 5.20 -10.94
C MET A 641 -23.70 5.04 -12.39
N THR A 642 -24.07 3.97 -13.11
CA THR A 642 -23.75 3.80 -14.54
C THR A 642 -24.36 4.91 -15.36
N ALA A 643 -25.64 5.24 -15.13
CA ALA A 643 -26.33 6.31 -15.83
C ALA A 643 -25.65 7.67 -15.57
N LEU A 644 -25.21 7.93 -14.34
CA LEU A 644 -24.49 9.15 -13.96
C LEU A 644 -23.10 9.22 -14.60
N LEU A 645 -22.30 8.15 -14.54
CA LEU A 645 -21.00 8.09 -15.18
C LEU A 645 -21.14 8.28 -16.70
N LYS A 646 -22.13 7.65 -17.34
CA LYS A 646 -22.41 7.81 -18.78
C LYS A 646 -22.88 9.22 -19.14
N ALA A 647 -23.75 9.82 -18.33
CA ALA A 647 -24.20 11.20 -18.53
C ALA A 647 -23.04 12.20 -18.45
N GLU A 648 -22.05 11.92 -17.60
CA GLU A 648 -20.82 12.70 -17.43
C GLU A 648 -19.70 12.31 -18.41
N GLN A 649 -19.95 11.37 -19.34
CA GLN A 649 -18.96 10.85 -20.29
C GLN A 649 -17.71 10.27 -19.61
N LEU A 650 -17.86 9.73 -18.40
CA LEU A 650 -16.80 9.06 -17.66
C LEU A 650 -16.71 7.58 -18.08
N PRO A 651 -15.50 7.00 -18.13
CA PRO A 651 -15.31 5.61 -18.54
C PRO A 651 -15.85 4.63 -17.51
N ASP A 652 -16.37 3.50 -17.99
CA ASP A 652 -17.01 2.46 -17.16
C ASP A 652 -16.02 1.82 -16.17
N ASP A 653 -14.71 1.86 -16.43
CA ASP A 653 -13.70 1.31 -15.53
C ASP A 653 -13.58 2.09 -14.21
N CYS A 654 -14.17 3.30 -14.12
CA CYS A 654 -14.31 4.06 -12.87
C CYS A 654 -15.04 3.24 -11.78
N PHE A 655 -15.90 2.29 -12.15
CA PHE A 655 -16.57 1.39 -11.21
C PHE A 655 -15.61 0.63 -10.30
N TRP A 656 -14.49 0.18 -10.84
CA TRP A 656 -13.54 -0.69 -10.14
C TRP A 656 -12.30 0.06 -9.68
N ARG A 657 -11.92 1.13 -10.39
CA ARG A 657 -10.70 1.91 -10.10
C ARG A 657 -10.90 3.04 -9.09
N VAL A 658 -12.14 3.49 -8.87
CA VAL A 658 -12.45 4.55 -7.91
C VAL A 658 -13.10 3.95 -6.67
N PRO A 659 -12.39 3.87 -5.52
CA PRO A 659 -12.90 3.21 -4.32
C PRO A 659 -14.25 3.75 -3.84
N ALA A 660 -14.47 5.07 -3.93
CA ALA A 660 -15.73 5.69 -3.54
C ALA A 660 -16.93 5.22 -4.39
N VAL A 661 -16.72 4.97 -5.69
CA VAL A 661 -17.76 4.44 -6.59
C VAL A 661 -18.07 2.97 -6.27
N SER A 662 -17.04 2.16 -6.07
CA SER A 662 -17.18 0.75 -5.70
C SER A 662 -17.86 0.58 -4.34
N GLU A 663 -17.48 1.39 -3.35
CA GLU A 663 -18.04 1.35 -1.99
C GLU A 663 -19.50 1.80 -1.97
N TYR A 664 -19.84 2.94 -2.60
CA TYR A 664 -21.22 3.39 -2.72
C TYR A 664 -22.10 2.35 -3.43
N THR A 665 -21.64 1.80 -4.55
CA THR A 665 -22.45 0.84 -5.31
C THR A 665 -22.68 -0.46 -4.53
N ARG A 666 -21.64 -0.99 -3.87
CA ARG A 666 -21.72 -2.24 -3.10
C ARG A 666 -22.53 -2.09 -1.81
N THR A 667 -22.12 -1.21 -0.91
CA THR A 667 -22.69 -1.14 0.46
C THR A 667 -23.63 0.04 0.66
N GLY A 668 -23.65 1.01 -0.25
CA GLY A 668 -24.35 2.28 -0.05
C GLY A 668 -23.62 3.24 0.89
N ALA A 669 -22.38 2.93 1.29
CA ALA A 669 -21.60 3.85 2.12
C ALA A 669 -21.09 5.05 1.30
N GLY A 670 -21.25 6.26 1.86
CA GLY A 670 -20.97 7.52 1.17
C GLY A 670 -22.19 8.11 0.47
N SER A 671 -21.98 9.16 -0.33
CA SER A 671 -23.03 9.79 -1.14
C SER A 671 -22.76 9.59 -2.63
N GLU A 672 -23.84 9.54 -3.41
CA GLU A 672 -23.78 9.43 -4.87
C GLU A 672 -22.95 10.57 -5.49
N GLU A 673 -23.17 11.79 -5.01
CA GLU A 673 -22.42 12.97 -5.46
C GLU A 673 -20.93 12.85 -5.15
N ALA A 674 -20.56 12.37 -3.96
CA ALA A 674 -19.15 12.17 -3.61
C ALA A 674 -18.48 11.09 -4.47
N ALA A 675 -19.20 10.04 -4.84
CA ALA A 675 -18.71 9.00 -5.73
C ALA A 675 -18.51 9.53 -7.17
N VAL A 676 -19.47 10.27 -7.71
CA VAL A 676 -19.35 10.90 -9.05
C VAL A 676 -18.23 11.94 -9.06
N ASP A 677 -18.12 12.77 -8.02
CA ASP A 677 -17.04 13.75 -7.93
C ASP A 677 -15.65 13.10 -7.85
N ALA A 678 -15.54 11.98 -7.13
CA ALA A 678 -14.31 11.18 -7.12
C ALA A 678 -13.99 10.60 -8.51
N ALA A 679 -15.01 10.15 -9.25
CA ALA A 679 -14.85 9.66 -10.62
C ALA A 679 -14.44 10.77 -11.60
N ARG A 680 -15.05 11.96 -11.51
CA ARG A 680 -14.66 13.15 -12.29
C ARG A 680 -13.21 13.55 -11.99
N ALA A 681 -12.83 13.57 -10.72
CA ALA A 681 -11.46 13.89 -10.32
C ALA A 681 -10.46 12.87 -10.89
N TYR A 682 -10.76 11.58 -10.76
CA TYR A 682 -9.93 10.51 -11.32
C TYR A 682 -9.81 10.61 -12.84
N HIS A 683 -10.92 10.77 -13.57
CA HIS A 683 -10.89 10.89 -15.02
C HIS A 683 -10.13 12.14 -15.49
N GLY A 684 -10.31 13.27 -14.82
CA GLY A 684 -9.54 14.49 -15.08
C GLY A 684 -8.04 14.30 -14.83
N GLU A 685 -7.66 13.55 -13.79
CA GLU A 685 -6.26 13.18 -13.53
C GLU A 685 -5.69 12.27 -14.63
N GLN A 686 -6.46 11.29 -15.10
CA GLN A 686 -6.08 10.41 -16.22
C GLN A 686 -5.91 11.17 -17.53
N GLN A 687 -6.86 12.03 -17.90
CA GLN A 687 -6.74 12.87 -19.11
C GLN A 687 -5.52 13.79 -19.02
N ALA A 688 -5.28 14.40 -17.86
CA ALA A 688 -4.13 15.27 -17.67
C ALA A 688 -2.81 14.46 -17.76
N MET A 689 -2.78 13.23 -17.24
CA MET A 689 -1.64 12.33 -17.37
C MET A 689 -1.40 11.93 -18.83
N GLN A 690 -2.44 11.53 -19.57
CA GLN A 690 -2.33 11.20 -20.99
C GLN A 690 -1.82 12.37 -21.82
N GLN A 691 -2.33 13.59 -21.59
CA GLN A 691 -1.84 14.79 -22.26
C GLN A 691 -0.35 15.05 -21.96
N ARG A 692 0.10 14.81 -20.72
CA ARG A 692 1.52 14.94 -20.37
C ARG A 692 2.37 13.88 -21.04
N VAL A 693 1.89 12.63 -21.09
CA VAL A 693 2.57 11.53 -21.79
C VAL A 693 2.74 11.89 -23.26
N GLN A 694 1.66 12.25 -23.97
CA GLN A 694 1.71 12.63 -25.38
C GLN A 694 2.66 13.81 -25.65
N ARG A 695 2.63 14.85 -24.81
CA ARG A 695 3.53 15.99 -24.95
C ARG A 695 4.99 15.61 -24.73
N MET A 696 5.25 14.86 -23.66
CA MET A 696 6.60 14.43 -23.34
C MET A 696 7.13 13.45 -24.39
N GLU A 697 6.26 12.62 -24.97
CA GLU A 697 6.61 11.67 -26.03
C GLU A 697 7.07 12.44 -27.26
N ALA A 698 6.30 13.44 -27.69
CA ALA A 698 6.68 14.34 -28.78
C ALA A 698 8.01 15.08 -28.52
N LEU A 699 8.31 15.43 -27.26
CA LEU A 699 9.56 16.10 -26.89
C LEU A 699 10.77 15.15 -26.82
N LEU A 700 10.53 13.88 -26.50
CA LEU A 700 11.56 12.85 -26.34
C LEU A 700 11.84 12.10 -27.65
N GLN A 701 10.88 12.06 -28.57
CA GLN A 701 10.98 11.40 -29.87
C GLN A 701 12.20 11.85 -30.69
N PRO A 702 12.56 13.15 -30.79
CA PRO A 702 13.77 13.59 -31.52
C PRO A 702 15.08 13.08 -30.91
N PHE A 703 15.05 12.63 -29.66
CA PHE A 703 16.20 12.08 -28.96
C PHE A 703 16.20 10.55 -28.96
N GLY A 704 15.28 9.89 -29.68
CA GLY A 704 15.16 8.43 -29.69
C GLY A 704 14.93 7.83 -28.30
N ILE A 705 14.21 8.55 -27.44
CA ILE A 705 13.82 8.08 -26.10
C ILE A 705 12.36 7.64 -26.18
N ILE A 706 12.11 6.33 -26.00
CA ILE A 706 10.76 5.77 -25.89
C ILE A 706 10.31 5.89 -24.43
N ILE A 707 9.17 6.56 -24.19
CA ILE A 707 8.71 6.87 -22.83
C ILE A 707 8.54 5.61 -21.97
N ASP A 708 7.94 4.56 -22.51
CA ASP A 708 7.61 3.35 -21.75
C ASP A 708 8.87 2.66 -21.19
N LEU A 709 9.98 2.68 -21.94
CA LEU A 709 11.28 2.13 -21.50
C LEU A 709 11.97 3.00 -20.43
N TYR A 710 11.60 4.28 -20.33
CA TYR A 710 12.25 5.25 -19.45
C TYR A 710 11.42 5.65 -18.23
N ILE A 711 10.10 5.39 -18.23
CA ILE A 711 9.25 5.58 -17.05
C ILE A 711 9.77 4.75 -15.85
N GLY A 712 10.24 3.53 -16.08
CA GLY A 712 10.75 2.67 -15.00
C GLY A 712 12.09 3.11 -14.40
N CYS A 713 12.94 3.80 -15.17
CA CYS A 713 14.33 4.10 -14.77
C CYS A 713 14.61 5.60 -14.54
N CYS A 714 13.74 6.50 -15.01
CA CYS A 714 13.88 7.94 -14.82
C CYS A 714 12.81 8.46 -13.84
N ALA A 715 13.12 8.43 -12.54
CA ALA A 715 12.19 8.85 -11.50
C ALA A 715 11.61 10.28 -11.67
N PRO A 716 12.38 11.31 -12.12
CA PRO A 716 11.82 12.64 -12.39
C PRO A 716 10.81 12.65 -13.54
N LEU A 717 11.07 11.88 -14.61
CA LEU A 717 10.15 11.74 -15.75
C LEU A 717 8.86 11.05 -15.30
N ALA A 718 8.98 9.91 -14.61
CA ALA A 718 7.83 9.17 -14.10
C ALA A 718 6.97 10.03 -13.15
N HIS A 719 7.61 10.80 -12.27
CA HIS A 719 6.93 11.70 -11.35
C HIS A 719 6.18 12.82 -12.08
N TYR A 720 6.80 13.46 -13.08
CA TYR A 720 6.15 14.48 -13.90
C TYR A 720 4.95 13.92 -14.68
N LEU A 721 5.08 12.74 -15.27
CA LEU A 721 3.99 12.10 -16.01
C LEU A 721 2.82 11.77 -15.09
N ALA A 722 3.09 11.11 -13.95
CA ALA A 722 2.05 10.71 -13.00
C ALA A 722 1.33 11.90 -12.34
N THR A 723 2.07 12.92 -11.89
CA THR A 723 1.51 13.99 -11.03
C THR A 723 1.33 15.32 -11.75
N GLY A 724 2.08 15.57 -12.82
CA GLY A 724 2.20 16.89 -13.45
C GLY A 724 3.02 17.90 -12.64
N GLU A 725 3.62 17.49 -11.52
CA GLU A 725 4.49 18.34 -10.72
C GLU A 725 5.92 18.37 -11.29
N GLY A 726 6.53 19.56 -11.29
CA GLY A 726 7.83 19.83 -11.93
C GLY A 726 7.69 20.62 -13.24
N SER A 727 8.82 20.98 -13.86
CA SER A 727 8.79 21.54 -15.21
C SER A 727 9.00 20.43 -16.24
N GLU A 728 8.26 20.55 -17.35
CA GLU A 728 8.43 19.68 -18.52
C GLU A 728 9.90 19.63 -18.96
N GLN A 729 10.57 20.78 -18.96
CA GLN A 729 12.00 20.86 -19.28
C GLN A 729 12.87 20.08 -18.30
N ALA A 730 12.58 20.09 -16.99
CA ALA A 730 13.37 19.34 -16.02
C ALA A 730 13.17 17.82 -16.18
N ALA A 731 11.96 17.37 -16.51
CA ALA A 731 11.69 15.98 -16.83
C ALA A 731 12.40 15.54 -18.12
N LEU A 732 12.37 16.38 -19.15
CA LEU A 732 13.08 16.18 -20.42
C LEU A 732 14.60 16.13 -20.23
N ASP A 733 15.18 17.07 -19.48
CA ASP A 733 16.61 17.09 -19.20
C ASP A 733 17.05 15.88 -18.35
N ALA A 734 16.21 15.45 -17.40
CA ALA A 734 16.46 14.25 -16.62
C ALA A 734 16.45 12.99 -17.50
N ALA A 735 15.48 12.88 -18.42
CA ALA A 735 15.42 11.78 -19.37
C ALA A 735 16.63 11.77 -20.32
N ARG A 736 17.05 12.92 -20.83
CA ARG A 736 18.28 13.04 -21.64
C ARG A 736 19.54 12.70 -20.86
N ALA A 737 19.62 13.10 -19.59
CA ALA A 737 20.75 12.77 -18.73
C ALA A 737 20.78 11.27 -18.37
N GLU A 738 19.62 10.62 -18.22
CA GLU A 738 19.53 9.16 -18.05
C GLU A 738 19.94 8.44 -19.34
N LYS A 739 19.46 8.89 -20.50
CA LYS A 739 19.91 8.36 -21.80
C LYS A 739 21.43 8.53 -21.95
N GLY A 740 21.96 9.72 -21.71
CA GLY A 740 23.39 9.97 -21.77
C GLY A 740 24.20 9.11 -20.81
N ARG A 741 23.67 8.80 -19.60
CA ARG A 741 24.30 7.84 -18.68
C ARG A 741 24.29 6.42 -19.24
N ARG A 742 23.20 5.99 -19.89
CA ARG A 742 23.12 4.69 -20.56
C ARG A 742 24.12 4.60 -21.71
N ASP A 743 24.14 5.61 -22.56
CA ASP A 743 25.03 5.72 -23.72
C ASP A 743 26.53 5.80 -23.31
N GLN A 744 26.85 6.40 -22.15
CA GLN A 744 28.25 6.63 -21.71
C GLN A 744 28.86 5.54 -20.81
N GLY A 745 28.06 4.64 -20.22
CA GLY A 745 28.61 3.77 -19.17
C GLY A 745 27.86 2.47 -18.90
N TRP A 746 26.82 2.15 -19.66
CA TRP A 746 26.04 0.93 -19.44
C TRP A 746 25.93 0.04 -20.67
N GLY A 747 26.59 0.39 -21.78
CA GLY A 747 26.66 -0.41 -23.00
C GLY A 747 27.26 -1.82 -22.81
N GLU A 748 28.01 -2.08 -21.73
CA GLU A 748 28.56 -3.42 -21.46
C GLU A 748 27.75 -4.25 -20.45
N HIS A 749 26.84 -3.65 -19.66
CA HIS A 749 26.09 -4.38 -18.62
C HIS A 749 24.60 -4.59 -18.91
N PHE A 750 24.02 -3.84 -19.85
CA PHE A 750 22.63 -4.07 -20.32
C PHE A 750 22.54 -4.58 -21.76
N GLY A 751 23.67 -4.80 -22.45
CA GLY A 751 23.70 -5.54 -23.72
C GLY A 751 23.01 -6.90 -23.61
N TRP A 752 23.02 -7.51 -22.43
CA TRP A 752 22.32 -8.78 -22.17
C TRP A 752 20.79 -8.72 -22.08
N VAL A 753 20.16 -7.55 -21.88
CA VAL A 753 18.68 -7.47 -21.79
C VAL A 753 18.05 -6.99 -23.10
N HIS A 754 18.85 -6.41 -24.01
CA HIS A 754 18.36 -6.03 -25.33
C HIS A 754 18.86 -6.93 -26.46
N ASP A 755 20.02 -7.60 -26.35
CA ASP A 755 20.47 -8.57 -27.36
C ASP A 755 19.76 -9.94 -27.24
N GLU A 756 19.13 -10.27 -26.10
CA GLU A 756 18.19 -11.41 -25.99
C GLU A 756 16.73 -11.05 -26.35
N LEU A 757 16.48 -9.79 -26.73
CA LEU A 757 15.23 -9.34 -27.34
C LEU A 757 15.46 -8.83 -28.77
N GLU A 758 16.53 -9.28 -29.43
CA GLU A 758 16.42 -9.55 -30.86
C GLU A 758 15.37 -10.65 -31.00
N PHE A 759 14.16 -10.20 -31.34
CA PHE A 759 13.16 -10.98 -32.03
C PHE A 759 13.88 -11.68 -33.18
N GLU A 760 14.37 -12.90 -32.94
CA GLU A 760 14.47 -13.87 -34.02
C GLU A 760 13.08 -13.90 -34.62
N GLU A 761 13.02 -13.40 -35.84
CA GLU A 761 11.96 -13.53 -36.80
C GLU A 761 11.76 -15.04 -37.03
N TRP A 762 11.20 -15.74 -36.04
CA TRP A 762 10.59 -17.04 -36.23
C TRP A 762 9.36 -16.77 -37.07
N GLY A 763 9.55 -16.88 -38.38
CA GLY A 763 8.50 -17.00 -39.38
C GLY A 763 7.68 -18.26 -39.15
N HIS A 764 6.95 -18.31 -38.04
CA HIS A 764 5.75 -19.12 -37.93
C HIS A 764 4.59 -18.22 -38.33
N GLU A 765 4.22 -18.37 -39.59
CA GLU A 765 2.92 -18.04 -40.13
C GLU A 765 1.87 -18.66 -39.18
N TYR A 766 1.32 -17.82 -38.30
CA TYR A 766 0.29 -18.20 -37.35
C TYR A 766 -1.04 -18.15 -38.10
N ASP A 767 -1.47 -19.30 -38.63
CA ASP A 767 -2.77 -19.47 -39.26
C ASP A 767 -3.86 -19.57 -38.16
N PRO A 768 -4.76 -18.59 -38.01
CA PRO A 768 -5.73 -18.58 -36.91
C PRO A 768 -6.89 -19.58 -37.08
N GLU A 769 -6.97 -20.32 -38.19
CA GLU A 769 -8.15 -21.15 -38.49
C GLU A 769 -8.07 -22.60 -37.97
N GLU A 770 -6.93 -23.08 -37.46
CA GLU A 770 -6.80 -24.52 -37.12
C GLU A 770 -7.16 -24.91 -35.68
N TYR A 771 -7.50 -23.95 -34.80
CA TYR A 771 -7.73 -24.23 -33.36
C TYR A 771 -9.21 -24.41 -32.94
N TYR A 772 -10.14 -24.58 -33.89
CA TYR A 772 -11.58 -24.81 -33.59
C TYR A 772 -12.18 -26.03 -34.30
N SER A 773 -11.39 -27.05 -34.60
CA SER A 773 -11.95 -28.35 -35.00
C SER A 773 -11.08 -29.52 -34.53
N GLU A 774 -11.36 -30.02 -33.32
CA GLU A 774 -11.70 -31.42 -33.04
C GLU A 774 -12.21 -31.58 -31.61
#